data_AF-A0A926AJ61-F1
#
_entry.id   AF-A0A926AJ61-F1
#
_cell.length_a   1.000
_cell.length_b   1.000
_cell.length_c   1.000
_cell.angle_alpha   90.00
_cell.angle_beta   90.00
_cell.angle_gamma   90.00
#
_symmetry.space_group_name_H-M   'P 1'
#
loop_
_entity.id
_entity.type
_entity.pdbx_description
1 polymer ?
#
loop_
_entity_poly.entity_id
_entity_poly.type
_entity_poly.pdbx_seq_one_letter_code
_entity_poly.pdbx_strand_id
1 'polypeptide(L)'
;MFQRILSLLGFGYYGSMVAGGGASGSGEEPLSTRDAEFRFQAGSRLPDGDAVEGPPTAENLTERDLVWPSKKTAIGFANEEEVAARFQLTITDLPTTWYFRRTVSGGQIQEDGSVLLLPREEVTFEVSFLQPPASSRVGAGGSRAETSSRRVRNFRFVITRFDPRRLQDPGIIVGDEIARWVPLPDASDLTLKAVPAKVVIRPWRLGPVFRAEIENRSFLPPEVELTVLRASTHTQLTEGRGVETVAQHAQALAARTPGYWTCSVPPAARRASYYLNVVGSATVVEGAATSTLSLSRPLFVQYVPYLRAGRDWLCLFCALFLLLWVTYGIPIRKAPLVQVQMDYAGPGMPEEGAADDLRVALVALNGKTEAEPIVGTLAEGKDNVWEFELPAQWYGRNPWGWNLWSRAPRRFRMEASVRNEDTRELWTTNLDLGRIRPRVDGKIQSDVYFTLPAKERPFFDPWVARRLATVPARADIRLSLAVRSLGAARQEARSVAVTATLNGKSVLSEEFPLVAGAPYLAENLGLGARPRTTGLLSVSAVTLPYRVPARTVTLNVRRQKEPYDVVFNFSANPPQVNLRLPATGVPCLISITDPGNPAASRTVRSEGRSPLEIPWPVRREEQPLKIVVLASDGRRLGGGPVALSTNPNRRVVDIPVEGGGAAAASPAAGSSPSPAGSGGGNPPVPVSGSGVTPNRNPAAGNAFQPVARLQRATPALGDRLVIRGRYFGTTPGVVLLNQRPVTPTRWTPGAVVFTVPRDLVPGTACSLFVRLPRGQQIPAGSITVRQRTSSGSGRVTPIPSASRALPSPPSSSASGGSTLPPGVTPYDLLLIEQYESALSAASAPGAMEDNPDLRDAIKAYCLARLGRTPDAALVSANSAFRRTHRSTIPRNKATTALALCALAQISLQKNEANQARTFLETAIDRDPLCAVAWSDITDLIQKSASATAARSYLRRGVQALERNPTLLDGTRSGALQYRLGVAASGINDAQSKRRLDKRGEIPPDLSRLIGTDRPPGGG
;
A
#
# COMPACT_ATOMS: atom_id res chain seq x y z
N MET A 1 -3.10 -47.02 25.77
CA MET A 1 -2.56 -46.70 27.12
C MET A 1 -2.84 -45.25 27.52
N PHE A 2 -2.42 -44.24 26.74
CA PHE A 2 -2.58 -42.82 27.10
C PHE A 2 -4.04 -42.40 27.42
N GLN A 3 -5.01 -42.87 26.64
CA GLN A 3 -6.44 -42.66 26.90
C GLN A 3 -6.94 -43.29 28.22
N ARG A 4 -6.36 -44.43 28.64
CA ARG A 4 -6.68 -45.08 29.92
C ARG A 4 -6.08 -44.35 31.12
N ILE A 5 -4.93 -43.67 30.93
CA ILE A 5 -4.32 -42.82 31.96
C ILE A 5 -5.16 -41.54 32.15
N LEU A 6 -5.63 -40.94 31.06
CA LEU A 6 -6.53 -39.78 31.12
C LEU A 6 -7.89 -40.10 31.75
N SER A 7 -8.44 -41.29 31.52
CA SER A 7 -9.68 -41.72 32.17
C SER A 7 -9.50 -41.97 33.67
N LEU A 8 -8.36 -42.51 34.10
CA LEU A 8 -8.03 -42.73 35.52
C LEU A 8 -7.81 -41.41 36.29
N LEU A 9 -7.37 -40.36 35.62
CA LEU A 9 -7.17 -39.02 36.19
C LEU A 9 -8.43 -38.14 36.16
N GLY A 10 -9.61 -38.70 35.86
CA GLY A 10 -10.89 -37.97 35.93
C GLY A 10 -11.19 -37.04 34.73
N PHE A 11 -10.40 -37.07 33.66
CA PHE A 11 -10.65 -36.29 32.44
C PHE A 11 -11.70 -36.92 31.50
N GLY A 12 -12.47 -37.89 31.99
CA GLY A 12 -13.39 -38.72 31.19
C GLY A 12 -14.69 -38.04 30.71
N TYR A 13 -14.94 -36.76 31.00
CA TYR A 13 -16.27 -36.14 30.80
C TYR A 13 -16.34 -34.96 29.81
N TYR A 14 -15.32 -34.73 28.98
CA TYR A 14 -15.41 -33.76 27.87
C TYR A 14 -15.18 -34.45 26.52
N GLY A 15 -16.08 -35.35 26.16
CA GLY A 15 -16.22 -35.89 24.82
C GLY A 15 -17.48 -35.34 24.16
N SER A 16 -17.42 -34.12 23.62
CA SER A 16 -18.24 -33.63 22.48
C SER A 16 -18.20 -32.10 22.46
N MET A 17 -17.30 -31.53 21.66
CA MET A 17 -17.42 -30.23 20.97
C MET A 17 -16.05 -29.91 20.37
N VAL A 18 -15.78 -30.42 19.16
CA VAL A 18 -14.72 -29.88 18.30
C VAL A 18 -15.38 -28.91 17.33
N ALA A 19 -15.52 -27.67 17.78
CA ALA A 19 -15.65 -26.51 16.91
C ALA A 19 -14.24 -26.01 16.55
N GLY A 20 -14.08 -25.57 15.31
CA GLY A 20 -12.83 -25.08 14.76
C GLY A 20 -12.28 -23.86 15.50
N GLY A 21 -10.96 -23.81 15.59
CA GLY A 21 -10.19 -22.66 16.04
C GLY A 21 -8.75 -22.82 15.57
N GLY A 22 -8.39 -22.11 14.50
CA GLY A 22 -7.05 -22.15 13.92
C GLY A 22 -6.00 -21.64 14.89
N ALA A 23 -5.07 -22.52 15.26
CA ALA A 23 -3.82 -22.14 15.90
C ALA A 23 -2.80 -21.76 14.82
N SER A 24 -2.41 -20.48 14.86
CA SER A 24 -1.31 -19.90 14.10
C SER A 24 0.00 -20.65 14.40
N GLY A 25 0.59 -21.27 13.38
CA GLY A 25 1.86 -21.99 13.49
C GLY A 25 3.01 -21.05 13.88
N SER A 26 3.61 -21.30 15.04
CA SER A 26 4.94 -20.82 15.40
C SER A 26 5.98 -21.55 14.56
N GLY A 27 6.94 -20.80 14.03
CA GLY A 27 7.94 -21.26 13.07
C GLY A 27 8.71 -22.51 13.52
N GLU A 28 8.76 -23.50 12.62
CA GLU A 28 9.80 -24.51 12.61
C GLU A 28 11.06 -23.87 11.99
N GLU A 29 12.12 -23.73 12.78
CA GLU A 29 13.46 -23.58 12.25
C GLU A 29 13.87 -24.89 11.56
N PRO A 30 14.41 -24.87 10.33
CA PRO A 30 15.06 -26.03 9.78
C PRO A 30 16.38 -26.25 10.53
N LEU A 31 16.45 -27.35 11.29
CA LEU A 31 17.70 -27.91 11.78
C LEU A 31 18.65 -28.12 10.59
N SER A 32 19.80 -27.43 10.61
CA SER A 32 20.89 -27.62 9.66
C SER A 32 21.38 -29.06 9.71
N THR A 33 20.95 -29.88 8.76
CA THR A 33 21.59 -31.15 8.47
C THR A 33 22.83 -30.82 7.64
N ARG A 34 24.00 -31.12 8.18
CA ARG A 34 25.26 -31.08 7.44
C ARG A 34 25.13 -32.00 6.24
N ASP A 35 25.11 -31.43 5.04
CA ASP A 35 25.25 -32.16 3.79
C ASP A 35 26.66 -32.78 3.73
N ALA A 36 26.72 -34.10 3.84
CA ALA A 36 27.90 -34.86 3.42
C ALA A 36 27.79 -35.06 1.90
N GLU A 37 28.36 -34.12 1.14
CA GLU A 37 28.49 -34.18 -0.32
C GLU A 37 29.60 -35.19 -0.68
N PHE A 38 29.24 -36.36 -1.22
CA PHE A 38 30.20 -37.25 -1.89
C PHE A 38 30.42 -36.77 -3.33
N ARG A 39 31.61 -36.24 -3.62
CA ARG A 39 32.02 -35.85 -4.98
C ARG A 39 32.58 -37.04 -5.76
N PHE A 40 32.02 -37.32 -6.92
CA PHE A 40 32.68 -38.11 -7.96
C PHE A 40 33.42 -37.17 -8.91
N GLN A 41 34.75 -37.34 -8.99
CA GLN A 41 35.62 -36.65 -9.93
C GLN A 41 35.74 -37.51 -11.20
N ALA A 42 35.12 -37.09 -12.30
CA ALA A 42 35.42 -37.64 -13.62
C ALA A 42 36.54 -36.80 -14.27
N GLY A 43 37.58 -37.49 -14.75
CA GLY A 43 38.83 -36.88 -15.19
C GLY A 43 38.71 -35.91 -16.34
N SER A 44 39.61 -34.93 -16.34
CA SER A 44 39.82 -33.90 -17.36
C SER A 44 40.32 -34.48 -18.69
N ARG A 45 39.71 -34.08 -19.80
CA ARG A 45 40.40 -33.92 -21.09
C ARG A 45 40.17 -32.50 -21.62
N LEU A 46 41.29 -31.89 -22.00
CA LEU A 46 41.48 -30.59 -22.66
C LEU A 46 41.03 -30.64 -24.15
N PRO A 47 40.98 -29.48 -24.84
CA PRO A 47 40.00 -29.18 -25.89
C PRO A 47 40.50 -29.48 -27.30
N ASP A 48 39.58 -29.67 -28.23
CA ASP A 48 39.80 -29.39 -29.66
C ASP A 48 38.64 -28.53 -30.16
N GLY A 49 39.00 -27.41 -30.78
CA GLY A 49 38.08 -26.48 -31.41
C GLY A 49 37.63 -26.96 -32.78
N ASP A 50 36.45 -26.51 -33.17
CA ASP A 50 36.20 -25.85 -34.45
C ASP A 50 34.83 -25.16 -34.36
N ALA A 51 34.82 -23.86 -34.62
CA ALA A 51 33.63 -23.03 -34.59
C ALA A 51 32.73 -23.40 -35.77
N VAL A 52 31.58 -24.03 -35.48
CA VAL A 52 30.44 -24.10 -36.40
C VAL A 52 29.38 -23.16 -35.83
N GLU A 53 28.88 -22.28 -36.70
CA GLU A 53 27.87 -21.25 -36.43
C GLU A 53 26.77 -21.74 -35.48
N GLY A 54 26.50 -20.93 -34.45
CA GLY A 54 25.52 -21.24 -33.41
C GLY A 54 24.12 -21.48 -34.01
N PRO A 55 23.32 -22.38 -33.42
CA PRO A 55 21.99 -22.69 -33.93
C PRO A 55 21.12 -21.42 -33.90
N PRO A 56 20.26 -21.21 -34.92
CA PRO A 56 19.30 -20.13 -34.90
C PRO A 56 18.48 -20.21 -33.62
N THR A 57 18.27 -19.04 -33.00
CA THR A 57 17.39 -18.80 -31.87
C THR A 57 16.12 -19.64 -31.96
N ALA A 58 15.70 -20.22 -30.83
CA ALA A 58 14.59 -21.16 -30.68
C ALA A 58 13.26 -20.62 -31.24
N GLU A 59 13.09 -20.68 -32.56
CA GLU A 59 11.78 -20.71 -33.19
C GLU A 59 11.07 -21.96 -32.71
N ASN A 60 9.78 -21.83 -32.40
CA ASN A 60 8.93 -22.91 -31.94
C ASN A 60 8.78 -23.93 -33.08
N LEU A 61 9.71 -24.89 -33.17
CA LEU A 61 9.59 -26.05 -34.06
C LEU A 61 8.25 -26.72 -33.78
N THR A 62 7.37 -26.70 -34.78
CA THR A 62 6.08 -27.37 -34.70
C THR A 62 6.22 -28.79 -35.20
N GLU A 63 5.28 -29.66 -34.81
CA GLU A 63 5.24 -31.05 -35.31
C GLU A 63 5.14 -31.13 -36.84
N ARG A 64 4.66 -30.08 -37.51
CA ARG A 64 4.61 -29.97 -38.97
C ARG A 64 6.00 -29.86 -39.60
N ASP A 65 6.95 -29.25 -38.90
CA ASP A 65 8.32 -29.03 -39.39
C ASP A 65 9.20 -30.28 -39.22
N LEU A 66 8.71 -31.29 -38.48
CA LEU A 66 9.44 -32.52 -38.17
C LEU A 66 8.90 -33.69 -39.00
N VAL A 67 9.82 -34.47 -39.54
CA VAL A 67 9.51 -35.66 -40.32
C VAL A 67 10.34 -36.83 -39.80
N TRP A 68 9.72 -38.00 -39.65
CA TRP A 68 10.36 -39.20 -39.12
C TRP A 68 9.95 -40.44 -39.94
N PRO A 69 10.67 -41.57 -39.81
CA PRO A 69 10.29 -42.82 -40.45
C PRO A 69 8.84 -43.21 -40.15
N SER A 70 8.09 -43.61 -41.18
CA SER A 70 6.67 -43.95 -41.17
C SER A 70 5.70 -42.78 -41.07
N LYS A 71 6.18 -41.53 -40.88
CA LYS A 71 5.30 -40.36 -40.94
C LYS A 71 4.70 -40.22 -42.34
N LYS A 72 3.42 -39.89 -42.39
CA LYS A 72 2.71 -39.49 -43.61
C LYS A 72 2.44 -38.00 -43.56
N THR A 73 2.85 -37.27 -44.59
CA THR A 73 2.60 -35.83 -44.72
C THR A 73 1.80 -35.58 -45.97
N ALA A 74 0.68 -34.88 -45.85
CA ALA A 74 -0.15 -34.46 -46.97
C ALA A 74 0.16 -33.00 -47.30
N ILE A 75 0.54 -32.74 -48.56
CA ILE A 75 0.86 -31.41 -49.08
C ILE A 75 -0.19 -31.08 -50.14
N GLY A 76 -1.06 -30.14 -49.82
CA GLY A 76 -2.12 -29.66 -50.70
C GLY A 76 -1.67 -28.44 -51.48
N PHE A 77 -2.07 -28.35 -52.75
CA PHE A 77 -1.86 -27.16 -53.57
C PHE A 77 -3.04 -26.93 -54.51
N ALA A 78 -3.38 -25.67 -54.75
CA ALA A 78 -4.46 -25.26 -55.65
C ALA A 78 -3.89 -24.55 -56.89
N ASN A 79 -4.41 -24.84 -58.08
CA ASN A 79 -4.10 -24.04 -59.25
C ASN A 79 -4.97 -22.76 -59.26
N GLU A 80 -4.42 -21.66 -58.75
CA GLU A 80 -5.12 -20.36 -58.71
C GLU A 80 -5.17 -19.65 -60.07
N GLU A 81 -4.39 -20.11 -61.06
CA GLU A 81 -4.35 -19.47 -62.37
C GLU A 81 -5.57 -19.85 -63.21
N GLU A 82 -5.99 -18.93 -64.08
CA GLU A 82 -7.09 -19.14 -65.03
C GLU A 82 -6.73 -20.13 -66.16
N VAL A 83 -5.50 -20.65 -66.15
CA VAL A 83 -4.97 -21.58 -67.16
C VAL A 83 -4.54 -22.88 -66.49
N ALA A 84 -4.69 -24.00 -67.19
CA ALA A 84 -4.19 -25.28 -66.73
C ALA A 84 -2.65 -25.24 -66.58
N ALA A 85 -2.16 -25.73 -65.46
CA ALA A 85 -0.73 -25.75 -65.14
C ALA A 85 -0.33 -27.12 -64.62
N ARG A 86 0.93 -27.51 -64.87
CA ARG A 86 1.48 -28.79 -64.47
C ARG A 86 2.34 -28.59 -63.22
N PHE A 87 2.07 -29.32 -62.15
CA PHE A 87 2.75 -29.19 -60.86
C PHE A 87 3.55 -30.44 -60.53
N GLN A 88 4.77 -30.27 -60.03
CA GLN A 88 5.64 -31.36 -59.60
C GLN A 88 6.16 -31.08 -58.19
N LEU A 89 5.88 -32.00 -57.26
CA LEU A 89 6.47 -31.99 -55.93
C LEU A 89 7.82 -32.71 -55.96
N THR A 90 8.88 -31.99 -55.62
CA THR A 90 10.24 -32.52 -55.49
C THR A 90 10.74 -32.34 -54.05
N ILE A 91 11.42 -33.34 -53.50
CA ILE A 91 12.05 -33.26 -52.18
C ILE A 91 13.55 -33.18 -52.37
N THR A 92 14.14 -32.01 -52.09
CA THR A 92 15.60 -31.81 -52.22
C THR A 92 16.32 -32.32 -50.99
N ASP A 93 17.60 -32.68 -51.12
CA ASP A 93 18.49 -33.03 -50.00
C ASP A 93 18.08 -34.27 -49.18
N LEU A 94 17.08 -35.02 -49.66
CA LEU A 94 16.65 -36.31 -49.12
C LEU A 94 16.73 -37.39 -50.21
N PRO A 95 17.43 -38.52 -50.00
CA PRO A 95 17.47 -39.61 -50.97
C PRO A 95 16.08 -40.15 -51.28
N THR A 96 15.78 -40.43 -52.55
CA THR A 96 14.49 -40.99 -52.99
C THR A 96 14.17 -42.36 -52.39
N THR A 97 15.17 -43.07 -51.86
CA THR A 97 14.99 -44.33 -51.13
C THR A 97 14.39 -44.13 -49.73
N TRP A 98 14.33 -42.89 -49.22
CA TRP A 98 13.86 -42.58 -47.87
C TRP A 98 12.42 -42.09 -47.85
N TYR A 99 11.76 -41.98 -49.00
CA TYR A 99 10.37 -41.59 -49.08
C TYR A 99 9.68 -42.20 -50.29
N PHE A 100 8.37 -42.35 -50.19
CA PHE A 100 7.49 -42.70 -51.29
C PHE A 100 6.43 -41.60 -51.42
N ARG A 101 6.25 -41.07 -52.63
CA ARG A 101 5.21 -40.07 -52.92
C ARG A 101 4.04 -40.72 -53.63
N ARG A 102 2.82 -40.39 -53.21
CA ARG A 102 1.57 -40.81 -53.83
C ARG A 102 0.67 -39.59 -54.00
N THR A 103 0.01 -39.49 -55.14
CA THR A 103 -1.10 -38.54 -55.32
C THR A 103 -2.37 -39.14 -54.73
N VAL A 104 -3.00 -38.42 -53.79
CA VAL A 104 -4.19 -38.89 -53.09
C VAL A 104 -5.47 -38.44 -53.77
N SER A 105 -5.49 -37.20 -54.27
CA SER A 105 -6.69 -36.60 -54.88
C SER A 105 -6.33 -35.45 -55.82
N GLY A 106 -7.15 -35.29 -56.87
CA GLY A 106 -7.14 -34.14 -57.79
C GLY A 106 -6.12 -34.22 -58.93
N GLY A 107 -6.47 -33.60 -60.05
CA GLY A 107 -5.65 -33.46 -61.26
C GLY A 107 -5.42 -34.74 -62.06
N GLN A 108 -4.89 -34.57 -63.26
CA GLN A 108 -4.49 -35.67 -64.15
C GLN A 108 -3.00 -35.95 -64.01
N ILE A 109 -2.65 -37.14 -63.50
CA ILE A 109 -1.26 -37.59 -63.34
C ILE A 109 -0.63 -37.80 -64.73
N GLN A 110 0.56 -37.25 -64.91
CA GLN A 110 1.38 -37.38 -66.12
C GLN A 110 2.42 -38.50 -65.97
N GLU A 111 3.01 -38.95 -67.08
CA GLU A 111 4.00 -40.04 -67.09
C GLU A 111 5.26 -39.74 -66.26
N ASP A 112 5.64 -38.46 -66.15
CA ASP A 112 6.79 -38.00 -65.35
C ASP A 112 6.47 -37.85 -63.84
N GLY A 113 5.25 -38.22 -63.43
CA GLY A 113 4.76 -38.11 -62.06
C GLY A 113 4.36 -36.69 -61.63
N SER A 114 4.35 -35.72 -62.55
CA SER A 114 3.70 -34.43 -62.33
C SER A 114 2.18 -34.54 -62.43
N VAL A 115 1.46 -33.54 -61.94
CA VAL A 115 -0.01 -33.50 -61.96
C VAL A 115 -0.45 -32.27 -62.73
N LEU A 116 -1.26 -32.47 -63.77
CA LEU A 116 -1.90 -31.39 -64.52
C LEU A 116 -3.17 -30.98 -63.77
N LEU A 117 -3.26 -29.72 -63.36
CA LEU A 117 -4.43 -29.17 -62.68
C LEU A 117 -5.15 -28.16 -63.56
N LEU A 118 -6.46 -28.31 -63.67
CA LEU A 118 -7.33 -27.31 -64.27
C LEU A 118 -7.43 -26.06 -63.38
N PRO A 119 -7.89 -24.91 -63.92
CA PRO A 119 -8.13 -23.72 -63.12
C PRO A 119 -9.02 -24.01 -61.91
N ARG A 120 -8.59 -23.62 -60.72
CA ARG A 120 -9.25 -23.84 -59.43
C ARG A 120 -9.33 -25.30 -58.98
N GLU A 121 -8.58 -26.20 -59.61
CA GLU A 121 -8.45 -27.58 -59.14
C GLU A 121 -7.36 -27.68 -58.07
N GLU A 122 -7.58 -28.54 -57.08
CA GLU A 122 -6.63 -28.78 -55.99
C GLU A 122 -6.06 -30.19 -56.08
N VAL A 123 -4.76 -30.33 -55.81
CA VAL A 123 -4.07 -31.62 -55.67
C VAL A 123 -3.61 -31.81 -54.24
N THR A 124 -3.62 -33.04 -53.75
CA THR A 124 -2.93 -33.41 -52.50
C THR A 124 -1.92 -34.52 -52.75
N PHE A 125 -0.66 -34.24 -52.42
CA PHE A 125 0.44 -35.21 -52.42
C PHE A 125 0.60 -35.80 -51.02
N GLU A 126 0.52 -37.12 -50.89
CA GLU A 126 0.92 -37.83 -49.68
C GLU A 126 2.36 -38.31 -49.83
N VAL A 127 3.22 -37.85 -48.94
CA VAL A 127 4.60 -38.31 -48.81
C VAL A 127 4.67 -39.23 -47.59
N SER A 128 4.97 -40.51 -47.83
CA SER A 128 5.26 -41.49 -46.78
C SER A 128 6.77 -41.61 -46.62
N PHE A 129 7.29 -41.31 -45.43
CA PHE A 129 8.72 -41.42 -45.15
C PHE A 129 9.09 -42.84 -44.74
N LEU A 130 10.13 -43.40 -45.34
CA LEU A 130 10.59 -44.77 -45.10
C LEU A 130 11.75 -44.77 -44.11
N GLN A 131 11.93 -45.90 -43.41
CA GLN A 131 13.10 -46.08 -42.59
C GLN A 131 14.35 -46.20 -43.48
N PRO A 132 15.46 -45.51 -43.17
CA PRO A 132 16.69 -45.64 -43.95
C PRO A 132 17.10 -47.12 -44.03
N PRO A 133 17.49 -47.63 -45.21
CA PRO A 133 17.88 -49.02 -45.36
C PRO A 133 19.03 -49.36 -44.40
N ALA A 134 18.97 -50.53 -43.76
CA ALA A 134 19.93 -50.92 -42.73
C ALA A 134 21.40 -50.88 -43.20
N SER A 135 21.65 -51.03 -44.51
CA SER A 135 22.96 -50.90 -45.14
C SER A 135 23.57 -49.50 -45.02
N SER A 136 22.78 -48.44 -44.82
CA SER A 136 23.29 -47.09 -44.58
C SER A 136 23.83 -46.90 -43.15
N ARG A 137 23.68 -47.89 -42.25
CA ARG A 137 24.24 -47.87 -40.89
C ARG A 137 25.62 -48.54 -40.81
N VAL A 138 26.02 -49.28 -41.83
CA VAL A 138 27.22 -50.13 -41.79
C VAL A 138 28.16 -49.72 -42.93
N GLY A 139 28.80 -48.56 -42.77
CA GLY A 139 30.09 -48.31 -43.41
C GLY A 139 31.13 -49.20 -42.73
N ALA A 140 31.29 -50.42 -43.23
CA ALA A 140 32.29 -51.35 -42.77
C ALA A 140 33.68 -50.89 -43.24
N GLY A 141 34.55 -50.56 -42.28
CA GLY A 141 36.00 -50.47 -42.49
C GLY A 141 36.58 -49.07 -42.39
N GLY A 142 37.16 -48.73 -41.22
CA GLY A 142 38.02 -47.56 -41.04
C GLY A 142 37.68 -46.76 -39.79
N SER A 143 38.65 -46.61 -38.89
CA SER A 143 38.50 -46.11 -37.53
C SER A 143 38.18 -44.62 -37.43
N ARG A 144 36.93 -44.24 -37.61
CA ARG A 144 36.28 -43.10 -36.96
C ARG A 144 34.79 -43.30 -37.21
N ALA A 145 34.13 -44.02 -36.31
CA ALA A 145 32.70 -44.26 -36.39
C ALA A 145 31.99 -42.90 -36.31
N GLU A 146 31.72 -42.31 -37.47
CA GLU A 146 30.86 -41.17 -37.61
C GLU A 146 29.48 -41.57 -37.08
N THR A 147 29.13 -41.01 -35.93
CA THR A 147 27.77 -40.88 -35.40
C THR A 147 26.87 -40.01 -36.30
N SER A 148 27.15 -39.94 -37.61
CA SER A 148 26.50 -39.07 -38.60
C SER A 148 25.06 -39.47 -38.95
N SER A 149 24.59 -40.64 -38.50
CA SER A 149 23.19 -41.08 -38.68
C SER A 149 22.20 -40.47 -37.66
N ARG A 150 22.68 -39.78 -36.61
CA ARG A 150 21.82 -39.09 -35.62
C ARG A 150 21.68 -37.58 -35.84
N ARG A 151 22.37 -37.01 -36.83
CA ARG A 151 22.24 -35.59 -37.13
C ARG A 151 20.89 -35.32 -37.78
N VAL A 152 20.14 -34.36 -37.23
CA VAL A 152 18.96 -33.80 -37.88
C VAL A 152 19.36 -33.30 -39.26
N ARG A 153 18.62 -33.71 -40.28
CA ARG A 153 18.85 -33.27 -41.66
C ARG A 153 17.72 -32.33 -42.06
N ASN A 154 18.05 -31.17 -42.60
CA ASN A 154 17.06 -30.29 -43.19
C ASN A 154 16.89 -30.70 -44.66
N PHE A 155 15.66 -30.73 -45.13
CA PHE A 155 15.30 -30.97 -46.53
C PHE A 155 14.15 -30.05 -46.92
N ARG A 156 13.88 -29.91 -48.22
CA ARG A 156 12.83 -28.99 -48.70
C ARG A 156 11.81 -29.68 -49.56
N PHE A 157 10.54 -29.32 -49.40
CA PHE A 157 9.47 -29.62 -50.33
C PHE A 157 9.37 -28.48 -51.33
N VAL A 158 9.84 -28.73 -52.55
CA VAL A 158 9.85 -27.76 -53.65
C VAL A 158 8.75 -28.13 -54.64
N ILE A 159 7.74 -27.27 -54.74
CA ILE A 159 6.64 -27.39 -55.71
C ILE A 159 7.01 -26.54 -56.93
N THR A 160 7.26 -27.21 -58.05
CA THR A 160 7.57 -26.55 -59.31
C THR A 160 6.36 -26.58 -60.23
N ARG A 161 6.00 -25.42 -60.76
CA ARG A 161 4.93 -25.24 -61.74
C ARG A 161 5.53 -25.11 -63.13
N PHE A 162 4.96 -25.82 -64.10
CA PHE A 162 5.35 -25.78 -65.51
C PHE A 162 4.14 -25.35 -66.35
N ASP A 163 4.37 -24.48 -67.32
CA ASP A 163 3.41 -24.16 -68.37
C ASP A 163 3.34 -25.34 -69.37
N PRO A 164 2.22 -26.07 -69.46
CA PRO A 164 2.10 -27.23 -70.33
C PRO A 164 2.22 -26.87 -71.82
N ARG A 165 2.12 -25.59 -72.18
CA ARG A 165 2.26 -25.11 -73.58
C ARG A 165 3.72 -25.01 -74.02
N ARG A 166 4.67 -25.06 -73.08
CA ARG A 166 6.10 -24.88 -73.34
C ARG A 166 6.85 -26.17 -73.03
N LEU A 167 7.23 -26.90 -74.08
CA LEU A 167 7.98 -28.17 -73.99
C LEU A 167 9.33 -28.06 -73.23
N GLN A 168 9.90 -26.86 -73.11
CA GLN A 168 11.18 -26.61 -72.43
C GLN A 168 11.07 -25.55 -71.33
N ASP A 169 9.90 -25.45 -70.68
CA ASP A 169 9.77 -24.54 -69.54
C ASP A 169 10.70 -24.98 -68.39
N PRO A 170 11.62 -24.11 -67.91
CA PRO A 170 12.42 -24.41 -66.71
C PRO A 170 11.56 -24.59 -65.45
N GLY A 171 10.30 -24.13 -65.50
CA GLY A 171 9.38 -24.19 -64.38
C GLY A 171 9.63 -23.05 -63.37
N ILE A 172 8.61 -22.75 -62.58
CA ILE A 172 8.61 -21.70 -61.56
C ILE A 172 8.34 -22.37 -60.22
N ILE A 173 9.21 -22.14 -59.24
CA ILE A 173 8.99 -22.61 -57.86
C ILE A 173 7.86 -21.78 -57.25
N VAL A 174 6.73 -22.43 -56.95
CA VAL A 174 5.53 -21.80 -56.37
C VAL A 174 5.37 -22.11 -54.89
N GLY A 175 6.12 -23.09 -54.36
CA GLY A 175 6.20 -23.37 -52.93
C GLY A 175 7.57 -23.94 -52.56
N ASP A 176 8.12 -23.49 -51.43
CA ASP A 176 9.36 -23.98 -50.84
C ASP A 176 9.17 -24.10 -49.31
N GLU A 177 8.83 -25.30 -48.84
CA GLU A 177 8.64 -25.57 -47.41
C GLU A 177 9.85 -26.35 -46.85
N ILE A 178 10.44 -25.85 -45.77
CA ILE A 178 11.58 -26.49 -45.11
C ILE A 178 11.06 -27.47 -44.05
N ALA A 179 11.51 -28.73 -44.12
CA ALA A 179 11.23 -29.75 -43.12
C ALA A 179 12.53 -30.38 -42.59
N ARG A 180 12.44 -31.00 -41.41
CA ARG A 180 13.57 -31.60 -40.72
C ARG A 180 13.35 -33.08 -40.52
N TRP A 181 14.23 -33.90 -41.07
CA TRP A 181 14.26 -35.33 -40.82
C TRP A 181 14.87 -35.60 -39.44
N VAL A 182 14.13 -36.31 -38.60
CA VAL A 182 14.52 -36.69 -37.24
C VAL A 182 14.46 -38.22 -37.12
N PRO A 183 15.47 -38.87 -36.52
CA PRO A 183 15.38 -40.27 -36.17
C PRO A 183 14.29 -40.55 -35.11
N LEU A 184 13.73 -41.76 -35.11
CA LEU A 184 12.87 -42.22 -34.01
C LEU A 184 13.69 -42.26 -32.70
N PRO A 185 13.09 -41.90 -31.54
CA PRO A 185 13.76 -41.94 -30.25
C PRO A 185 14.24 -43.33 -29.94
N ASP A 186 15.49 -43.44 -29.55
CA ASP A 186 16.04 -44.66 -28.96
C ASP A 186 16.19 -44.53 -27.43
N ALA A 187 16.59 -45.64 -26.79
CA ALA A 187 16.79 -45.68 -25.34
C ALA A 187 17.86 -44.70 -24.83
N SER A 188 18.70 -44.13 -25.70
CA SER A 188 19.69 -43.11 -25.30
C SER A 188 19.14 -41.69 -25.37
N ASP A 189 18.07 -41.46 -26.15
CA ASP A 189 17.39 -40.17 -26.23
C ASP A 189 16.39 -39.97 -25.08
N LEU A 190 15.95 -41.08 -24.46
CA LEU A 190 15.03 -41.09 -23.33
C LEU A 190 15.74 -41.65 -22.11
N THR A 191 16.26 -40.76 -21.25
CA THR A 191 16.95 -41.21 -20.03
C THR A 191 16.04 -41.04 -18.82
N LEU A 192 15.77 -42.15 -18.13
CA LEU A 192 15.03 -42.16 -16.88
C LEU A 192 16.00 -41.99 -15.71
N LYS A 193 15.89 -40.89 -14.97
CA LYS A 193 16.66 -40.60 -13.78
C LYS A 193 15.75 -40.64 -12.55
N ALA A 194 16.15 -41.39 -11.54
CA ALA A 194 15.51 -41.30 -10.23
C ALA A 194 16.06 -40.09 -9.48
N VAL A 195 15.17 -39.19 -9.05
CA VAL A 195 15.54 -38.15 -8.10
C VAL A 195 15.33 -38.74 -6.69
N PRO A 196 16.31 -38.66 -5.78
CA PRO A 196 16.17 -39.21 -4.44
C PRO A 196 14.91 -38.64 -3.75
N ALA A 197 14.11 -39.54 -3.16
CA ALA A 197 12.81 -39.21 -2.59
C ALA A 197 12.94 -38.14 -1.48
N LYS A 198 12.21 -37.03 -1.62
CA LYS A 198 12.02 -36.09 -0.51
C LYS A 198 11.06 -36.75 0.48
N VAL A 199 11.57 -37.18 1.63
CA VAL A 199 10.73 -37.76 2.69
C VAL A 199 9.85 -36.66 3.27
N VAL A 200 8.60 -36.58 2.84
CA VAL A 200 7.62 -35.65 3.42
C VAL A 200 7.13 -36.25 4.73
N ILE A 201 7.69 -35.79 5.86
CA ILE A 201 7.28 -36.23 7.19
C ILE A 201 5.92 -35.59 7.50
N ARG A 202 4.83 -36.37 7.45
CA ARG A 202 3.53 -35.98 8.03
C ARG A 202 3.32 -36.71 9.36
N PRO A 203 2.79 -36.06 10.40
CA PRO A 203 2.70 -36.61 11.77
C PRO A 203 1.85 -37.88 11.94
N TRP A 204 1.09 -38.32 10.92
CA TRP A 204 0.24 -39.52 10.98
C TRP A 204 0.30 -40.43 9.73
N ARG A 205 1.11 -40.11 8.71
CA ARG A 205 1.33 -40.96 7.53
C ARG A 205 2.77 -40.81 7.02
N LEU A 206 3.55 -41.88 7.13
CA LEU A 206 4.87 -42.00 6.49
C LEU A 206 4.66 -42.71 5.15
N GLY A 207 4.59 -41.95 4.07
CA GLY A 207 4.62 -42.48 2.71
C GLY A 207 5.80 -41.85 1.98
N PRO A 208 6.81 -42.61 1.52
CA PRO A 208 7.84 -42.05 0.67
C PRO A 208 7.19 -41.57 -0.64
N VAL A 209 7.39 -40.29 -0.96
CA VAL A 209 7.02 -39.74 -2.26
C VAL A 209 8.22 -39.90 -3.17
N PHE A 210 8.09 -40.80 -4.14
CA PHE A 210 9.10 -41.04 -5.15
C PHE A 210 8.91 -40.06 -6.33
N ARG A 211 10.00 -39.48 -6.81
CA ARG A 211 10.00 -38.62 -8.02
C ARG A 211 10.95 -39.23 -9.05
N ALA A 212 10.42 -39.55 -10.22
CA ALA A 212 11.22 -39.87 -11.40
C ALA A 212 11.24 -38.66 -12.33
N GLU A 213 12.40 -38.42 -12.93
CA GLU A 213 12.60 -37.45 -13.99
C GLU A 213 12.90 -38.21 -15.28
N ILE A 214 12.14 -37.93 -16.32
CA ILE A 214 12.39 -38.44 -17.67
C ILE A 214 13.01 -37.29 -18.46
N GLU A 215 14.29 -37.40 -18.81
CA GLU A 215 14.88 -36.47 -19.79
C GLU A 215 14.50 -36.95 -21.19
N ASN A 216 13.57 -36.25 -21.84
CA ASN A 216 13.30 -36.41 -23.27
C ASN A 216 14.25 -35.51 -24.07
N ARG A 217 15.26 -36.10 -24.71
CA ARG A 217 16.14 -35.40 -25.67
C ARG A 217 15.66 -35.54 -27.12
N SER A 218 14.65 -36.36 -27.34
CA SER A 218 14.07 -36.59 -28.65
C SER A 218 13.25 -35.37 -29.11
N PHE A 219 13.28 -35.12 -30.42
CA PHE A 219 12.43 -34.12 -31.05
C PHE A 219 10.98 -34.59 -31.25
N LEU A 220 10.71 -35.88 -31.03
CA LEU A 220 9.37 -36.43 -31.07
C LEU A 220 8.76 -36.42 -29.67
N PRO A 221 7.43 -36.23 -29.55
CA PRO A 221 6.71 -36.37 -28.30
C PRO A 221 6.36 -37.85 -28.04
N PRO A 222 7.07 -38.58 -27.16
CA PRO A 222 6.69 -39.94 -26.81
C PRO A 222 5.52 -39.96 -25.82
N GLU A 223 4.64 -40.93 -25.97
CA GLU A 223 3.77 -41.40 -24.91
C GLU A 223 4.57 -42.37 -24.04
N VAL A 224 4.75 -42.03 -22.77
CA VAL A 224 5.56 -42.81 -21.83
C VAL A 224 4.64 -43.49 -20.82
N GLU A 225 4.70 -44.81 -20.77
CA GLU A 225 4.04 -45.63 -19.78
C GLU A 225 5.07 -46.16 -18.78
N LEU A 226 5.01 -45.67 -17.54
CA LEU A 226 5.87 -46.09 -16.44
C LEU A 226 5.12 -47.00 -15.46
N THR A 227 5.80 -48.03 -14.99
CA THR A 227 5.34 -48.97 -13.95
C THR A 227 6.37 -49.01 -12.83
N VAL A 228 5.93 -48.75 -11.58
CA VAL A 228 6.76 -48.93 -10.39
C VAL A 228 6.61 -50.35 -9.88
N LEU A 229 7.73 -51.04 -9.85
CA LEU A 229 7.89 -52.39 -9.37
C LEU A 229 8.53 -52.36 -7.97
N ARG A 230 7.98 -53.13 -7.04
CA ARG A 230 8.49 -53.31 -5.69
C ARG A 230 8.81 -54.77 -5.44
N ALA A 231 9.96 -55.05 -4.83
CA ALA A 231 10.33 -56.39 -4.38
C ALA A 231 11.09 -56.35 -3.04
N SER A 232 11.15 -57.48 -2.34
CA SER A 232 11.85 -57.54 -1.04
C SER A 232 13.36 -57.69 -1.17
N THR A 233 13.85 -58.25 -2.29
CA THR A 233 15.27 -58.37 -2.60
C THR A 233 15.56 -57.87 -4.02
N HIS A 234 16.82 -57.49 -4.28
CA HIS A 234 17.29 -57.12 -5.61
C HIS A 234 17.12 -58.25 -6.63
N THR A 235 17.36 -59.50 -6.21
CA THR A 235 17.21 -60.71 -7.04
C THR A 235 15.77 -60.93 -7.48
N GLN A 236 14.80 -60.78 -6.57
CA GLN A 236 13.37 -60.86 -6.90
C GLN A 236 12.96 -59.82 -7.96
N LEU A 237 13.51 -58.62 -7.86
CA LEU A 237 13.23 -57.51 -8.78
C LEU A 237 13.83 -57.74 -10.18
N THR A 238 15.00 -58.39 -10.26
CA THR A 238 15.69 -58.69 -11.52
C THR A 238 15.15 -59.96 -12.19
N GLU A 239 14.74 -60.96 -11.41
CA GLU A 239 14.15 -62.21 -11.90
C GLU A 239 12.63 -62.10 -12.16
N GLY A 240 12.00 -60.97 -11.79
CA GLY A 240 10.55 -60.78 -11.92
C GLY A 240 9.70 -61.62 -10.95
N ARG A 241 10.31 -62.30 -9.96
CA ARG A 241 9.62 -63.20 -9.02
C ARG A 241 9.20 -62.47 -7.76
N GLY A 242 7.90 -62.48 -7.44
CA GLY A 242 7.38 -61.80 -6.25
C GLY A 242 7.47 -60.27 -6.34
N VAL A 243 7.49 -59.74 -7.56
CA VAL A 243 7.42 -58.31 -7.84
C VAL A 243 5.97 -57.85 -7.74
N GLU A 244 5.75 -56.77 -7.00
CA GLU A 244 4.46 -56.13 -6.85
C GLU A 244 4.45 -54.82 -7.65
N THR A 245 3.46 -54.66 -8.53
CA THR A 245 3.21 -53.38 -9.21
C THR A 245 2.53 -52.44 -8.23
N VAL A 246 3.22 -51.36 -7.88
CA VAL A 246 2.76 -50.39 -6.89
C VAL A 246 1.98 -49.25 -7.52
N ALA A 247 2.39 -48.86 -8.73
CA ALA A 247 1.77 -47.79 -9.48
C ALA A 247 2.08 -47.92 -10.97
N GLN A 248 1.17 -47.41 -11.80
CA GLN A 248 1.31 -47.31 -13.24
C GLN A 248 0.90 -45.90 -13.66
N HIS A 249 1.59 -45.33 -14.64
CA HIS A 249 1.36 -43.98 -15.10
C HIS A 249 1.67 -43.86 -16.59
N ALA A 250 0.72 -43.33 -17.35
CA ALA A 250 0.92 -42.96 -18.75
C ALA A 250 0.95 -41.42 -18.86
N GLN A 251 1.94 -40.89 -19.58
CA GLN A 251 2.10 -39.47 -19.82
C GLN A 251 2.66 -39.22 -21.22
N ALA A 252 1.97 -38.39 -22.01
CA ALA A 252 2.54 -37.81 -23.22
C ALA A 252 3.55 -36.72 -22.84
N LEU A 253 4.79 -36.85 -23.30
CA LEU A 253 5.83 -35.83 -23.15
C LEU A 253 5.89 -34.96 -24.39
N ALA A 254 6.03 -33.65 -24.22
CA ALA A 254 6.34 -32.79 -25.34
C ALA A 254 7.78 -33.03 -25.83
N ALA A 255 8.04 -32.69 -27.09
CA ALA A 255 9.36 -32.78 -27.71
C ALA A 255 10.39 -31.99 -26.89
N ARG A 256 11.55 -32.60 -26.62
CA ARG A 256 12.68 -31.97 -25.90
C ARG A 256 12.37 -31.39 -24.52
N THR A 257 11.25 -31.76 -23.91
CA THR A 257 10.89 -31.31 -22.56
C THR A 257 11.06 -32.43 -21.55
N PRO A 258 11.68 -32.16 -20.39
CA PRO A 258 11.73 -33.15 -19.32
C PRO A 258 10.32 -33.40 -18.76
N GLY A 259 10.05 -34.68 -18.48
CA GLY A 259 8.85 -35.13 -17.78
C GLY A 259 9.14 -35.35 -16.31
N TYR A 260 8.23 -34.91 -15.44
CA TYR A 260 8.30 -35.20 -14.01
C TYR A 260 7.13 -36.07 -13.59
N TRP A 261 7.46 -37.21 -13.02
CA TRP A 261 6.47 -38.09 -12.44
C TRP A 261 6.66 -38.19 -10.93
N THR A 262 5.56 -38.07 -10.19
CA THR A 262 5.56 -38.22 -8.73
C THR A 262 4.57 -39.32 -8.34
N CYS A 263 5.05 -40.29 -7.57
CA CYS A 263 4.26 -41.41 -7.10
C CYS A 263 4.42 -41.58 -5.60
N SER A 264 3.31 -41.63 -4.87
CA SER A 264 3.31 -42.05 -3.47
C SER A 264 3.32 -43.57 -3.39
N VAL A 265 4.40 -44.15 -2.86
CA VAL A 265 4.49 -45.60 -2.67
C VAL A 265 3.77 -45.95 -1.35
N PRO A 266 2.65 -46.70 -1.35
CA PRO A 266 1.98 -47.14 -0.14
C PRO A 266 2.95 -47.93 0.75
N PRO A 267 2.93 -47.71 2.09
CA PRO A 267 3.82 -48.41 3.01
C PRO A 267 3.58 -49.92 2.91
N ALA A 268 4.66 -50.70 2.77
CA ALA A 268 4.58 -52.15 2.77
C ALA A 268 4.10 -52.62 4.15
N ALA A 269 3.03 -53.42 4.20
CA ALA A 269 2.32 -53.75 5.44
C ALA A 269 3.18 -54.46 6.51
N ARG A 270 4.37 -54.98 6.19
CA ARG A 270 5.11 -55.89 7.10
C ARG A 270 6.64 -55.88 7.06
N ARG A 271 7.33 -55.06 6.24
CA ARG A 271 8.80 -55.15 6.12
C ARG A 271 9.50 -53.79 6.16
N ALA A 272 10.62 -53.76 6.90
CA ALA A 272 11.42 -52.57 7.17
C ALA A 272 12.32 -52.13 6.01
N SER A 273 12.41 -52.90 4.91
CA SER A 273 13.14 -52.48 3.71
C SER A 273 12.63 -53.20 2.47
N TYR A 274 12.74 -52.53 1.32
CA TYR A 274 12.38 -53.08 0.00
C TYR A 274 13.17 -52.38 -1.11
N TYR A 275 13.25 -53.01 -2.28
CA TYR A 275 13.80 -52.43 -3.50
C TYR A 275 12.68 -51.93 -4.41
N LEU A 276 12.90 -50.78 -5.05
CA LEU A 276 12.02 -50.21 -6.07
C LEU A 276 12.77 -50.16 -7.41
N ASN A 277 12.08 -50.55 -8.48
CA ASN A 277 12.50 -50.27 -9.85
C ASN A 277 11.36 -49.56 -10.57
N VAL A 278 11.70 -48.73 -11.55
CA VAL A 278 10.72 -48.15 -12.47
C VAL A 278 11.06 -48.71 -13.83
N VAL A 279 10.11 -49.43 -14.40
CA VAL A 279 10.21 -49.98 -15.75
C VAL A 279 9.08 -49.38 -16.55
N GLY A 280 9.33 -49.02 -17.79
CA GLY A 280 8.34 -48.43 -18.64
C GLY A 280 8.60 -48.69 -20.11
N SER A 281 7.71 -48.18 -20.92
CA SER A 281 7.86 -48.14 -22.36
C SER A 281 7.56 -46.73 -22.85
N ALA A 282 8.27 -46.31 -23.89
CA ALA A 282 7.99 -45.09 -24.61
C ALA A 282 7.58 -45.46 -26.03
N THR A 283 6.37 -45.07 -26.41
CA THR A 283 5.79 -45.26 -27.73
C THR A 283 5.65 -43.90 -28.40
N VAL A 284 6.07 -43.79 -29.66
CA VAL A 284 5.74 -42.61 -30.47
C VAL A 284 4.44 -42.92 -31.18
N VAL A 285 3.44 -42.05 -31.03
CA VAL A 285 2.00 -42.27 -31.33
C VAL A 285 1.71 -42.81 -32.75
N GLU A 286 2.66 -42.71 -33.68
CA GLU A 286 2.50 -43.16 -35.07
C GLU A 286 3.50 -44.24 -35.53
N GLY A 287 4.39 -44.73 -34.64
CA GLY A 287 5.40 -45.73 -34.97
C GLY A 287 5.41 -46.87 -33.97
N ALA A 288 5.34 -48.11 -34.45
CA ALA A 288 5.43 -49.34 -33.62
C ALA A 288 6.78 -49.53 -32.89
N ALA A 289 7.63 -48.50 -32.85
CA ALA A 289 8.90 -48.52 -32.14
C ALA A 289 8.65 -48.22 -30.66
N THR A 290 8.55 -49.29 -29.88
CA THR A 290 8.49 -49.22 -28.42
C THR A 290 9.90 -49.28 -27.85
N SER A 291 10.36 -48.18 -27.25
CA SER A 291 11.63 -48.14 -26.52
C SER A 291 11.39 -48.51 -25.06
N THR A 292 12.12 -49.49 -24.52
CA THR A 292 12.02 -49.84 -23.10
C THR A 292 12.79 -48.83 -22.24
N LEU A 293 12.17 -48.41 -21.15
CA LEU A 293 12.77 -47.54 -20.15
C LEU A 293 12.93 -48.32 -18.86
N SER A 294 14.10 -48.21 -18.24
CA SER A 294 14.33 -48.76 -16.90
C SER A 294 15.27 -47.87 -16.13
N LEU A 295 15.10 -47.78 -14.81
CA LEU A 295 16.14 -47.17 -13.99
C LEU A 295 17.45 -47.95 -14.15
N SER A 296 18.54 -47.22 -14.34
CA SER A 296 19.88 -47.82 -14.45
C SER A 296 20.28 -48.62 -13.21
N ARG A 297 19.74 -48.27 -12.05
CA ARG A 297 19.91 -48.98 -10.78
C ARG A 297 18.61 -48.95 -9.98
N PRO A 298 18.15 -50.09 -9.43
CA PRO A 298 17.02 -50.08 -8.51
C PRO A 298 17.37 -49.35 -7.21
N LEU A 299 16.38 -48.75 -6.60
CA LEU A 299 16.52 -47.97 -5.38
C LEU A 299 16.26 -48.84 -4.16
N PHE A 300 17.16 -48.80 -3.19
CA PHE A 300 16.95 -49.45 -1.90
C PHE A 300 16.26 -48.48 -0.94
N VAL A 301 15.04 -48.82 -0.50
CA VAL A 301 14.29 -48.04 0.49
C VAL A 301 14.40 -48.75 1.83
N GLN A 302 15.20 -48.18 2.73
CA GLN A 302 15.29 -48.63 4.10
C GLN A 302 14.37 -47.79 4.99
N TYR A 303 13.33 -48.42 5.52
CA TYR A 303 12.52 -47.87 6.59
C TYR A 303 13.29 -48.07 7.89
N VAL A 304 14.06 -47.07 8.32
CA VAL A 304 14.63 -47.06 9.66
C VAL A 304 13.46 -46.86 10.62
N PRO A 305 13.08 -47.86 11.43
CA PRO A 305 12.13 -47.61 12.50
C PRO A 305 12.83 -46.66 13.46
N TYR A 306 12.57 -45.35 13.34
CA TYR A 306 12.96 -44.40 14.36
C TYR A 306 12.45 -44.97 15.69
N LEU A 307 13.38 -45.21 16.61
CA LEU A 307 13.16 -45.80 17.92
C LEU A 307 11.99 -45.10 18.63
N ARG A 308 10.78 -45.61 18.41
CA ARG A 308 9.55 -45.16 19.09
C ARG A 308 9.73 -45.28 20.60
N ALA A 309 10.50 -46.26 21.08
CA ALA A 309 10.79 -46.42 22.49
C ALA A 309 11.47 -45.19 23.12
N GLY A 310 12.55 -44.65 22.55
CA GLY A 310 13.28 -43.55 23.19
C GLY A 310 12.51 -42.22 23.21
N ARG A 311 11.84 -41.89 22.11
CA ARG A 311 11.11 -40.63 21.98
C ARG A 311 9.76 -40.65 22.69
N ASP A 312 9.07 -41.78 22.73
CA ASP A 312 7.81 -41.89 23.46
C ASP A 312 8.05 -41.85 24.99
N TRP A 313 9.16 -42.41 25.49
CA TRP A 313 9.56 -42.24 26.89
C TRP A 313 9.97 -40.80 27.21
N LEU A 314 10.69 -40.11 26.31
CA LEU A 314 11.02 -38.70 26.49
C LEU A 314 9.77 -37.82 26.44
N CYS A 315 8.85 -38.06 25.51
CA CYS A 315 7.59 -37.33 25.43
C CYS A 315 6.68 -37.63 26.63
N LEU A 316 6.66 -38.87 27.14
CA LEU A 316 5.89 -39.22 28.33
C LEU A 316 6.52 -38.60 29.58
N PHE A 317 7.85 -38.58 29.70
CA PHE A 317 8.56 -37.88 30.78
C PHE A 317 8.36 -36.35 30.70
N CYS A 318 8.47 -35.76 29.51
CA CYS A 318 8.19 -34.34 29.28
C CYS A 318 6.71 -34.01 29.53
N ALA A 319 5.78 -34.88 29.16
CA ALA A 319 4.35 -34.69 29.43
C ALA A 319 4.04 -34.83 30.91
N LEU A 320 4.65 -35.77 31.63
CA LEU A 320 4.49 -35.94 33.08
C LEU A 320 5.13 -34.77 33.84
N PHE A 321 6.30 -34.31 33.39
CA PHE A 321 6.96 -33.11 33.89
C PHE A 321 6.11 -31.86 33.62
N LEU A 322 5.58 -31.69 32.41
CA LEU A 322 4.65 -30.61 32.07
C LEU A 322 3.35 -30.69 32.87
N LEU A 323 2.81 -31.89 33.10
CA LEU A 323 1.58 -32.07 33.87
C LEU A 323 1.81 -31.73 35.33
N LEU A 324 2.91 -32.21 35.94
CA LEU A 324 3.33 -31.83 37.30
C LEU A 324 3.61 -30.32 37.40
N TRP A 325 4.18 -29.74 36.35
CA TRP A 325 4.49 -28.31 36.30
C TRP A 325 3.26 -27.43 36.08
N VAL A 326 2.26 -27.89 35.32
CA VAL A 326 0.97 -27.20 35.11
C VAL A 326 0.07 -27.33 36.34
N THR A 327 0.09 -28.47 37.04
CA THR A 327 -0.73 -28.69 38.25
C THR A 327 -0.11 -28.09 39.51
N TYR A 328 1.22 -28.00 39.60
CA TYR A 328 1.94 -27.40 40.75
C TYR A 328 2.62 -26.07 40.42
N GLY A 329 2.30 -25.47 39.28
CA GLY A 329 2.84 -24.21 38.81
C GLY A 329 2.78 -23.15 39.90
N ILE A 330 3.96 -22.72 40.33
CA ILE A 330 4.22 -21.66 41.32
C ILE A 330 3.17 -20.56 41.13
N PRO A 331 2.34 -20.22 42.13
CA PRO A 331 1.35 -19.16 41.97
C PRO A 331 2.10 -17.87 41.65
N ILE A 332 2.03 -17.47 40.39
CA ILE A 332 2.57 -16.19 39.92
C ILE A 332 1.72 -15.13 40.60
N ARG A 333 2.21 -14.58 41.71
CA ARG A 333 1.65 -13.36 42.28
C ARG A 333 1.64 -12.30 41.18
N LYS A 334 0.53 -11.57 41.07
CA LYS A 334 0.30 -10.52 40.07
C LYS A 334 1.58 -9.69 39.87
N ALA A 335 2.05 -9.58 38.63
CA ALA A 335 3.24 -8.80 38.30
C ALA A 335 3.09 -7.36 38.84
N PRO A 336 4.17 -6.75 39.37
CA PRO A 336 4.13 -5.38 39.85
C PRO A 336 3.79 -4.44 38.68
N LEU A 337 2.86 -3.51 38.90
CA LEU A 337 2.64 -2.37 38.02
C LEU A 337 3.72 -1.34 38.30
N VAL A 338 4.52 -1.02 37.27
CA VAL A 338 5.60 -0.04 37.36
C VAL A 338 5.32 1.14 36.43
N GLN A 339 5.66 2.33 36.90
CA GLN A 339 5.68 3.57 36.12
C GLN A 339 7.14 3.92 35.82
N VAL A 340 7.45 4.20 34.55
CA VAL A 340 8.74 4.78 34.16
C VAL A 340 8.62 6.30 34.28
N GLN A 341 9.53 6.91 35.03
CA GLN A 341 9.69 8.35 35.17
C GLN A 341 11.01 8.76 34.54
N MET A 342 11.02 9.82 33.73
CA MET A 342 12.24 10.44 33.19
C MET A 342 12.34 11.85 33.74
N ASP A 343 13.46 12.15 34.40
CA ASP A 343 13.82 13.48 34.88
C ASP A 343 15.21 13.85 34.35
N TYR A 344 15.58 15.12 34.39
CA TYR A 344 16.96 15.54 34.08
C TYR A 344 17.87 15.24 35.27
N ALA A 345 19.11 14.82 35.01
CA ALA A 345 20.07 14.45 36.05
C ALA A 345 20.60 15.64 36.88
N GLY A 346 20.35 16.89 36.45
CA GLY A 346 20.80 18.11 37.13
C GLY A 346 19.73 19.22 37.21
N PRO A 347 20.00 20.29 38.00
CA PRO A 347 19.07 21.41 38.22
C PRO A 347 18.91 22.37 37.01
N GLY A 348 19.46 22.03 35.84
CA GLY A 348 19.39 22.83 34.63
C GLY A 348 19.27 21.96 33.38
N MET A 349 18.72 22.54 32.32
CA MET A 349 18.65 21.90 31.01
C MET A 349 20.07 21.87 30.41
N PRO A 350 20.63 20.72 30.04
CA PRO A 350 21.98 20.64 29.46
C PRO A 350 22.00 21.27 28.06
N GLU A 351 23.10 21.93 27.70
CA GLU A 351 23.24 22.63 26.40
C GLU A 351 23.44 21.68 25.20
N GLU A 352 23.98 20.47 25.43
CA GLU A 352 24.36 19.55 24.35
C GLU A 352 23.50 18.27 24.24
N GLY A 353 22.59 18.03 25.19
CA GLY A 353 21.55 17.01 25.08
C GLY A 353 22.05 15.58 24.91
N ALA A 354 22.97 15.13 25.76
CA ALA A 354 23.41 13.74 25.76
C ALA A 354 22.35 12.84 26.44
N ALA A 355 22.23 11.59 25.99
CA ALA A 355 21.33 10.62 26.63
C ALA A 355 21.69 10.37 28.11
N ASP A 356 22.93 10.63 28.49
CA ASP A 356 23.46 10.54 29.86
C ASP A 356 22.85 11.59 30.81
N ASP A 357 22.32 12.68 30.27
CA ASP A 357 21.70 13.75 31.07
C ASP A 357 20.25 13.40 31.52
N LEU A 358 19.70 12.28 31.05
CA LEU A 358 18.38 11.79 31.41
C LEU A 358 18.46 10.75 32.53
N ARG A 359 17.90 11.09 33.69
CA ARG A 359 17.67 10.17 34.80
C ARG A 359 16.35 9.43 34.60
N VAL A 360 16.43 8.15 34.25
CA VAL A 360 15.25 7.29 34.10
C VAL A 360 15.08 6.44 35.36
N ALA A 361 13.90 6.43 35.96
CA ALA A 361 13.61 5.64 37.15
C ALA A 361 12.32 4.82 37.01
N LEU A 362 12.28 3.65 37.65
CA LEU A 362 11.07 2.84 37.82
C LEU A 362 10.47 3.07 39.21
N VAL A 363 9.18 3.44 39.25
CA VAL A 363 8.40 3.64 40.47
C VAL A 363 7.33 2.55 40.58
N ALA A 364 7.26 1.86 41.71
CA ALA A 364 6.19 0.89 41.99
C ALA A 364 4.89 1.61 42.35
N LEU A 365 3.78 1.21 41.73
CA LEU A 365 2.46 1.80 42.01
C LEU A 365 1.67 1.08 43.09
N ASN A 366 2.11 -0.11 43.48
CA ASN A 366 1.45 -0.88 44.52
C ASN A 366 1.83 -0.29 45.88
N GLY A 367 1.07 0.71 46.35
CA GLY A 367 1.29 1.53 47.55
C GLY A 367 1.33 0.78 48.90
N LYS A 368 2.15 -0.26 49.01
CA LYS A 368 2.47 -0.99 50.26
C LYS A 368 3.96 -1.00 50.58
N THR A 369 4.80 -0.40 49.76
CA THR A 369 6.23 -0.22 50.03
C THR A 369 6.62 1.13 49.46
N GLU A 370 7.06 2.04 50.32
CA GLU A 370 7.83 3.24 49.95
C GLU A 370 9.19 2.79 49.35
N ALA A 371 9.13 2.10 48.21
CA ALA A 371 10.31 1.65 47.52
C ALA A 371 10.90 2.87 46.81
N GLU A 372 12.14 3.19 47.14
CA GLU A 372 12.90 4.21 46.44
C GLU A 372 12.85 3.96 44.92
N PRO A 373 12.73 5.03 44.11
CA PRO A 373 12.74 4.92 42.66
C PRO A 373 14.00 4.20 42.19
N ILE A 374 13.83 3.11 41.43
CA ILE A 374 14.95 2.32 40.92
C ILE A 374 15.50 3.03 39.69
N VAL A 375 16.66 3.67 39.83
CA VAL A 375 17.31 4.39 38.73
C VAL A 375 17.90 3.39 37.74
N GLY A 376 17.63 3.60 36.46
CA GLY A 376 18.21 2.81 35.38
C GLY A 376 19.57 3.36 34.95
N THR A 377 20.48 2.47 34.59
CA THR A 377 21.80 2.81 34.01
C THR A 377 21.74 2.69 32.49
N LEU A 378 22.34 3.63 31.75
CA LEU A 378 22.43 3.52 30.30
C LEU A 378 23.27 2.28 29.92
N ALA A 379 22.81 1.50 28.94
CA ALA A 379 23.50 0.31 28.46
C ALA A 379 24.77 0.70 27.71
N GLU A 380 25.90 0.10 28.10
CA GLU A 380 27.21 0.38 27.49
C GLU A 380 27.17 0.16 25.97
N GLY A 381 27.53 1.18 25.20
CA GLY A 381 27.59 1.14 23.73
C GLY A 381 26.24 1.21 23.00
N LYS A 382 25.14 1.57 23.67
CA LYS A 382 23.83 1.79 23.04
C LYS A 382 23.20 3.11 23.47
N ASP A 383 23.14 4.05 22.54
CA ASP A 383 22.37 5.28 22.72
C ASP A 383 20.89 4.94 22.93
N ASN A 384 20.28 5.44 24.00
CA ASN A 384 18.84 5.34 24.31
C ASN A 384 18.35 3.98 24.78
N VAL A 385 19.19 3.17 25.43
CA VAL A 385 18.76 1.93 26.10
C VAL A 385 19.12 2.00 27.58
N TRP A 386 18.13 1.97 28.47
CA TRP A 386 18.36 1.94 29.92
C TRP A 386 18.20 0.51 30.46
N GLU A 387 18.89 0.20 31.56
CA GLU A 387 18.87 -1.09 32.27
C GLU A 387 18.51 -0.88 33.73
N PHE A 388 17.64 -1.71 34.30
CA PHE A 388 17.14 -1.55 35.66
C PHE A 388 17.31 -2.82 36.48
N GLU A 389 18.11 -2.78 37.55
CA GLU A 389 18.24 -3.90 38.48
C GLU A 389 17.11 -3.87 39.53
N LEU A 390 16.10 -4.73 39.36
CA LEU A 390 14.97 -4.79 40.29
C LEU A 390 15.32 -5.51 41.61
N PRO A 391 14.81 -5.03 42.78
CA PRO A 391 15.07 -5.65 44.06
C PRO A 391 14.54 -7.09 44.14
N ALA A 392 15.31 -7.99 44.76
CA ALA A 392 14.92 -9.39 44.97
C ALA A 392 13.55 -9.55 45.66
N GLN A 393 13.15 -8.56 46.45
CA GLN A 393 11.90 -8.53 47.22
C GLN A 393 10.66 -8.54 46.32
N TRP A 394 10.77 -8.00 45.10
CA TRP A 394 9.66 -7.91 44.14
C TRP A 394 9.31 -9.26 43.50
N TYR A 395 10.14 -10.28 43.69
CA TYR A 395 10.00 -11.59 43.05
C TYR A 395 9.21 -12.61 43.86
N GLY A 396 8.72 -12.22 45.05
CA GLY A 396 8.03 -13.11 45.96
C GLY A 396 8.99 -14.13 46.59
N ARG A 397 8.93 -14.27 47.92
CA ARG A 397 9.64 -15.37 48.60
C ARG A 397 9.02 -16.68 48.12
N ASN A 398 9.82 -17.59 47.57
CA ASN A 398 9.36 -18.96 47.31
C ASN A 398 8.96 -19.56 48.68
N PRO A 399 7.70 -19.99 48.89
CA PRO A 399 7.23 -20.42 50.21
C PRO A 399 7.99 -21.61 50.80
N TRP A 400 8.76 -22.35 49.99
CA TRP A 400 9.45 -23.58 50.39
C TRP A 400 10.93 -23.41 50.77
N GLY A 401 11.47 -22.18 50.81
CA GLY A 401 12.84 -21.95 51.29
C GLY A 401 13.97 -22.53 50.43
N TRP A 402 13.66 -23.06 49.23
CA TRP A 402 14.64 -23.61 48.28
C TRP A 402 15.42 -22.51 47.53
N ASN A 403 16.07 -21.62 48.28
CA ASN A 403 16.93 -20.56 47.73
C ASN A 403 18.31 -21.07 47.32
N LEU A 404 18.65 -22.34 47.59
CA LEU A 404 19.97 -22.90 47.31
C LEU A 404 20.18 -23.27 45.84
N TRP A 405 19.12 -23.61 45.10
CA TRP A 405 19.22 -24.13 43.72
C TRP A 405 18.72 -23.16 42.65
N SER A 406 17.97 -22.13 43.04
CA SER A 406 17.66 -21.02 42.14
C SER A 406 18.65 -19.89 42.38
N ARG A 407 19.72 -19.87 41.59
CA ARG A 407 20.33 -18.59 41.19
C ARG A 407 19.29 -17.86 40.33
N ALA A 408 18.18 -17.43 40.93
CA ALA A 408 17.21 -16.60 40.25
C ALA A 408 18.01 -15.41 39.69
N PRO A 409 17.90 -15.11 38.39
CA PRO A 409 18.68 -14.04 37.79
C PRO A 409 18.40 -12.77 38.60
N ARG A 410 19.42 -12.31 39.34
CA ARG A 410 19.34 -11.11 40.20
C ARG A 410 19.14 -9.83 39.38
N ARG A 411 19.32 -9.93 38.06
CA ARG A 411 19.30 -8.82 37.12
C ARG A 411 18.14 -8.99 36.15
N PHE A 412 17.17 -8.10 36.30
CA PHE A 412 16.19 -7.82 35.28
C PHE A 412 16.78 -6.75 34.35
N ARG A 413 16.47 -6.81 33.05
CA ARG A 413 16.94 -5.79 32.09
C ARG A 413 15.73 -5.35 31.28
N MET A 414 15.18 -4.18 31.59
CA MET A 414 14.14 -3.58 30.76
C MET A 414 14.80 -2.62 29.78
N GLU A 415 14.98 -3.06 28.55
CA GLU A 415 15.41 -2.16 27.48
C GLU A 415 14.22 -1.26 27.09
N ALA A 416 14.21 -0.04 27.62
CA ALA A 416 13.39 1.04 27.10
C ALA A 416 14.16 1.70 25.96
N SER A 417 13.66 1.60 24.73
CA SER A 417 14.24 2.30 23.59
C SER A 417 13.38 3.49 23.21
N VAL A 418 13.97 4.69 23.24
CA VAL A 418 13.39 5.92 22.68
C VAL A 418 13.97 6.08 21.28
N ARG A 419 13.12 6.37 20.28
CA ARG A 419 13.58 6.52 18.89
C ARG A 419 14.47 7.74 18.75
N ASN A 420 15.49 7.64 17.90
CA ASN A 420 16.39 8.77 17.60
C ASN A 420 15.67 10.03 17.06
N GLU A 421 14.51 9.83 16.43
CA GLU A 421 13.64 10.92 15.98
C GLU A 421 13.02 11.67 17.17
N ASP A 422 12.57 10.92 18.19
CA ASP A 422 11.98 11.46 19.40
C ASP A 422 13.06 12.08 20.31
N THR A 423 14.30 11.56 20.28
CA THR A 423 15.40 12.11 21.10
C THR A 423 15.88 13.47 20.62
N ARG A 424 15.91 13.74 19.31
CA ARG A 424 16.12 15.12 18.82
C ARG A 424 15.01 16.06 19.27
N GLU A 425 13.76 15.56 19.34
CA GLU A 425 12.64 16.34 19.83
C GLU A 425 12.70 16.58 21.36
N LEU A 426 13.35 15.70 22.15
CA LEU A 426 13.47 15.81 23.63
C LEU A 426 14.08 17.14 24.03
N TRP A 427 15.10 17.55 23.28
CA TRP A 427 15.88 18.76 23.57
C TRP A 427 15.22 20.04 23.07
N THR A 428 14.22 19.93 22.19
CA THR A 428 13.51 21.09 21.61
C THR A 428 12.28 21.53 22.42
N THR A 429 12.34 21.46 23.76
CA THR A 429 11.32 21.93 24.74
C THR A 429 9.91 21.31 24.70
N ASN A 430 9.62 20.31 23.87
CA ASN A 430 8.23 19.92 23.54
C ASN A 430 7.77 18.52 23.97
N LEU A 431 8.44 17.87 24.92
CA LEU A 431 8.06 16.51 25.35
C LEU A 431 7.63 16.46 26.83
N ASP A 432 6.58 15.67 27.10
CA ASP A 432 6.04 15.47 28.46
C ASP A 432 6.76 14.30 29.13
N LEU A 433 7.96 14.57 29.67
CA LEU A 433 8.83 13.55 30.27
C LEU A 433 8.15 12.75 31.40
N GLY A 434 7.18 13.36 32.08
CA GLY A 434 6.38 12.69 33.12
C GLY A 434 5.32 11.71 32.62
N ARG A 435 5.13 11.54 31.30
CA ARG A 435 4.07 10.69 30.72
C ARG A 435 4.56 9.81 29.58
N ILE A 436 5.60 9.03 29.84
CA ILE A 436 6.08 7.99 28.92
C ILE A 436 5.01 6.92 28.76
N ARG A 437 4.67 6.58 27.51
CA ARG A 437 3.65 5.56 27.24
C ARG A 437 4.29 4.31 26.63
N PRO A 438 3.90 3.11 27.10
CA PRO A 438 4.29 1.88 26.45
C PRO A 438 3.66 1.78 25.07
N ARG A 439 4.44 1.27 24.12
CA ARG A 439 3.99 0.86 22.80
C ARG A 439 3.97 -0.66 22.72
N VAL A 440 2.78 -1.23 22.58
CA VAL A 440 2.58 -2.68 22.43
C VAL A 440 2.01 -2.91 21.03
N ASP A 441 2.65 -3.77 20.24
CA ASP A 441 2.28 -4.08 18.84
C ASP A 441 2.10 -2.84 17.96
N GLY A 442 2.99 -1.85 18.13
CA GLY A 442 2.97 -0.62 17.34
C GLY A 442 1.87 0.38 17.74
N LYS A 443 1.02 0.08 18.72
CA LYS A 443 -0.02 0.98 19.25
C LYS A 443 0.41 1.61 20.57
N ILE A 444 0.17 2.92 20.71
CA ILE A 444 0.39 3.67 21.96
C ILE A 444 -0.73 3.27 22.93
N GLN A 445 -0.38 2.68 24.07
CA GLN A 445 -1.38 2.39 25.10
C GLN A 445 -1.84 3.68 25.80
N SER A 446 -3.10 3.70 26.26
CA SER A 446 -3.65 4.84 27.01
C SER A 446 -2.99 5.02 28.37
N ASP A 447 -2.48 3.92 28.92
CA ASP A 447 -2.04 3.82 30.30
C ASP A 447 -0.53 4.09 30.38
N VAL A 448 -0.09 4.78 31.44
CA VAL A 448 1.32 5.16 31.67
C VAL A 448 2.12 4.00 32.28
N TYR A 449 1.46 2.87 32.51
CA TYR A 449 1.99 1.78 33.31
C TYR A 449 2.50 0.64 32.45
N PHE A 450 3.68 0.16 32.78
CA PHE A 450 4.25 -1.03 32.17
C PHE A 450 3.83 -2.22 33.01
N THR A 451 3.06 -3.13 32.42
CA THR A 451 2.86 -4.46 32.99
C THR A 451 3.97 -5.36 32.48
N LEU A 452 4.79 -5.87 33.40
CA LEU A 452 5.78 -6.88 33.07
C LEU A 452 5.06 -8.22 32.91
N PRO A 453 4.98 -8.78 31.70
CA PRO A 453 4.25 -10.02 31.50
C PRO A 453 5.04 -11.17 32.12
N ALA A 454 4.56 -11.68 33.24
CA ALA A 454 5.16 -12.84 33.89
C ALA A 454 5.28 -14.07 32.96
N LYS A 455 4.52 -14.10 31.86
CA LYS A 455 4.54 -15.14 30.82
C LYS A 455 5.77 -15.07 29.89
N GLU A 456 6.44 -13.91 29.76
CA GLU A 456 7.61 -13.74 28.88
C GLU A 456 8.94 -14.01 29.60
N ARG A 457 8.92 -14.62 30.80
CA ARG A 457 10.12 -14.91 31.58
C ARG A 457 10.86 -16.13 30.99
N PRO A 458 12.06 -15.98 30.41
CA PRO A 458 12.89 -17.13 30.07
C PRO A 458 13.36 -17.83 31.35
N PHE A 459 13.46 -19.16 31.33
CA PHE A 459 13.77 -19.96 32.52
C PHE A 459 15.25 -19.91 32.92
N PHE A 460 16.15 -19.84 31.92
CA PHE A 460 17.60 -19.93 32.12
C PHE A 460 18.35 -18.62 31.84
N ASP A 461 17.71 -17.65 31.19
CA ASP A 461 18.34 -16.37 30.81
C ASP A 461 17.87 -15.22 31.70
N PRO A 462 18.66 -14.13 31.82
CA PRO A 462 18.18 -12.89 32.42
C PRO A 462 16.90 -12.45 31.72
N TRP A 463 15.89 -12.08 32.52
CA TRP A 463 14.60 -11.66 31.98
C TRP A 463 14.76 -10.30 31.30
N VAL A 464 14.89 -10.30 29.97
CA VAL A 464 14.98 -9.09 29.15
C VAL A 464 13.60 -8.77 28.58
N ALA A 465 12.91 -7.81 29.19
CA ALA A 465 11.65 -7.29 28.67
C ALA A 465 11.93 -6.08 27.78
N ARG A 466 11.95 -6.28 26.46
CA ARG A 466 12.04 -5.17 25.51
C ARG A 466 10.69 -4.49 25.41
N ARG A 467 10.63 -3.21 25.77
CA ARG A 467 9.42 -2.39 25.62
C ARG A 467 9.79 -1.08 24.94
N LEU A 468 9.22 -0.87 23.75
CA LEU A 468 9.32 0.40 23.08
C LEU A 468 8.49 1.42 23.86
N ALA A 469 9.15 2.50 24.26
CA ALA A 469 8.51 3.63 24.91
C ALA A 469 8.41 4.76 23.89
N THR A 470 7.26 5.40 23.81
CA THR A 470 7.12 6.65 23.07
C THR A 470 6.90 7.75 24.07
N VAL A 471 7.72 8.79 24.00
CA VAL A 471 7.47 10.03 24.72
C VAL A 471 6.48 10.82 23.86
N PRO A 472 5.23 11.00 24.30
CA PRO A 472 4.27 11.73 23.50
C PRO A 472 4.69 13.20 23.44
N ALA A 473 4.85 13.73 22.23
CA ALA A 473 4.97 15.18 22.01
C ALA A 473 3.86 15.89 22.78
N ARG A 474 4.21 16.94 23.55
CA ARG A 474 3.25 17.90 24.06
C ARG A 474 2.61 18.55 22.84
N ALA A 475 1.47 18.01 22.42
CA ALA A 475 0.59 18.64 21.46
C ALA A 475 -0.12 19.81 22.16
N ASP A 476 0.66 20.80 22.57
CA ASP A 476 0.17 22.06 23.08
C ASP A 476 -0.18 22.94 21.88
N ILE A 477 -1.32 23.64 21.97
CA ILE A 477 -1.67 24.64 20.96
C ILE A 477 -0.60 25.73 21.03
N ARG A 478 0.17 25.92 19.96
CA ARG A 478 1.09 27.04 19.83
C ARG A 478 0.40 28.20 19.12
N LEU A 479 0.56 29.39 19.64
CA LEU A 479 0.17 30.63 18.98
C LEU A 479 1.43 31.37 18.55
N SER A 480 1.49 31.79 17.29
CA SER A 480 2.42 32.83 16.87
C SER A 480 1.67 34.16 16.93
N LEU A 481 2.01 35.02 17.88
CA LEU A 481 1.36 36.32 18.00
C LEU A 481 2.06 37.34 17.11
N ALA A 482 1.31 38.17 16.41
CA ALA A 482 1.88 39.29 15.66
C ALA A 482 0.99 40.53 15.84
N VAL A 483 1.60 41.69 16.04
CA VAL A 483 0.87 42.97 16.11
C VAL A 483 1.11 43.72 14.81
N ARG A 484 0.09 43.77 13.96
CA ARG A 484 0.23 44.45 12.66
C ARG A 484 0.20 45.97 12.78
N SER A 485 -0.55 46.49 13.75
CA SER A 485 -0.67 47.92 14.01
C SER A 485 -1.12 48.17 15.45
N LEU A 486 -0.42 49.06 16.14
CA LEU A 486 -0.78 49.54 17.49
C LEU A 486 -1.86 50.65 17.46
N GLY A 487 -2.29 51.07 16.27
CA GLY A 487 -3.35 52.07 16.09
C GLY A 487 -3.06 53.37 16.85
N ALA A 488 -4.07 53.85 17.60
CA ALA A 488 -3.97 55.07 18.41
C ALA A 488 -2.89 55.01 19.51
N ALA A 489 -2.47 53.81 19.92
CA ALA A 489 -1.54 53.61 21.03
C ALA A 489 -0.07 53.52 20.57
N ARG A 490 0.23 53.74 19.27
CA ARG A 490 1.56 53.52 18.67
C ARG A 490 2.72 54.24 19.37
N GLN A 491 2.49 55.44 19.89
CA GLN A 491 3.56 56.25 20.48
C GLN A 491 3.83 55.94 21.97
N GLU A 492 2.88 55.31 22.67
CA GLU A 492 2.92 55.26 24.14
C GLU A 492 2.55 53.89 24.73
N ALA A 493 2.12 52.91 23.91
CA ALA A 493 1.93 51.54 24.38
C ALA A 493 3.28 50.94 24.79
N ARG A 494 3.39 50.55 26.06
CA ARG A 494 4.58 49.92 26.64
C ARG A 494 4.50 48.40 26.60
N SER A 495 3.29 47.85 26.62
CA SER A 495 3.04 46.41 26.64
C SER A 495 1.65 46.09 26.06
N VAL A 496 1.41 44.81 25.81
CA VAL A 496 0.12 44.26 25.37
C VAL A 496 -0.26 43.12 26.30
N ALA A 497 -1.38 43.28 27.01
CA ALA A 497 -1.99 42.20 27.78
C ALA A 497 -2.81 41.32 26.84
N VAL A 498 -2.44 40.04 26.71
CA VAL A 498 -3.11 39.04 25.87
C VAL A 498 -3.83 38.04 26.75
N THR A 499 -5.12 37.85 26.47
CA THR A 499 -5.97 36.86 27.14
C THR A 499 -6.50 35.86 26.11
N ALA A 500 -6.33 34.57 26.39
CA ALA A 500 -6.86 33.50 25.54
C ALA A 500 -7.85 32.63 26.33
N THR A 501 -9.03 32.40 25.76
CA THR A 501 -10.05 31.51 26.32
C THR A 501 -10.35 30.36 25.37
N LEU A 502 -10.30 29.12 25.85
CA LEU A 502 -10.65 27.92 25.09
C LEU A 502 -12.01 27.41 25.57
N ASN A 503 -13.01 27.41 24.68
CA ASN A 503 -14.40 27.08 25.01
C ASN A 503 -14.92 27.87 26.23
N GLY A 504 -14.54 29.15 26.33
CA GLY A 504 -14.96 30.06 27.41
C GLY A 504 -14.17 29.95 28.72
N LYS A 505 -13.21 29.02 28.85
CA LYS A 505 -12.31 28.96 30.01
C LYS A 505 -11.01 29.68 29.72
N SER A 506 -10.54 30.54 30.63
CA SER A 506 -9.24 31.21 30.50
C SER A 506 -8.10 30.19 30.49
N VAL A 507 -7.18 30.34 29.54
CA VAL A 507 -6.04 29.46 29.33
C VAL A 507 -4.72 30.22 29.38
N LEU A 508 -4.73 31.48 28.92
CA LEU A 508 -3.56 32.37 28.93
C LEU A 508 -4.01 33.76 29.38
N SER A 509 -3.21 34.39 30.23
CA SER A 509 -3.37 35.79 30.64
C SER A 509 -1.99 36.35 30.96
N GLU A 510 -1.31 36.85 29.93
CA GLU A 510 0.08 37.34 30.04
C GLU A 510 0.22 38.73 29.43
N GLU A 511 1.20 39.48 29.93
CA GLU A 511 1.53 40.82 29.47
C GLU A 511 2.88 40.80 28.76
N PHE A 512 2.89 41.26 27.51
CA PHE A 512 4.09 41.26 26.69
C PHE A 512 4.64 42.67 26.53
N PRO A 513 5.91 42.94 26.86
CA PRO A 513 6.52 44.24 26.62
C PRO A 513 6.62 44.52 25.11
N LEU A 514 6.30 45.74 24.71
CA LEU A 514 6.51 46.22 23.35
C LEU A 514 7.91 46.84 23.26
N VAL A 515 8.76 46.29 22.41
CA VAL A 515 10.08 46.87 22.11
C VAL A 515 9.88 48.11 21.23
N ALA A 516 10.34 49.26 21.70
CA ALA A 516 10.22 50.53 20.98
C ALA A 516 10.84 50.40 19.57
N GLY A 517 10.02 50.58 18.52
CA GLY A 517 10.45 50.51 17.13
C GLY A 517 10.33 49.14 16.45
N ALA A 518 10.01 48.06 17.17
CA ALA A 518 9.80 46.75 16.57
C ALA A 518 8.31 46.48 16.27
N PRO A 519 7.93 46.21 15.00
CA PRO A 519 6.53 45.91 14.65
C PRO A 519 6.12 44.45 14.93
N TYR A 520 6.89 43.67 15.71
CA TYR A 520 6.62 42.26 15.94
C TYR A 520 6.75 41.88 17.41
N LEU A 521 5.72 41.23 17.96
CA LEU A 521 5.78 40.44 19.19
C LEU A 521 6.18 39.01 18.79
N ALA A 522 7.43 38.79 18.38
CA ALA A 522 7.84 37.49 17.83
C ALA A 522 8.12 36.47 18.95
N GLU A 523 7.08 36.05 19.67
CA GLU A 523 7.16 34.93 20.61
C GLU A 523 6.11 33.87 20.27
N ASN A 524 6.59 32.63 20.10
CA ASN A 524 5.73 31.46 19.96
C ASN A 524 5.26 31.05 21.36
N LEU A 525 3.99 31.31 21.68
CA LEU A 525 3.43 30.99 22.98
C LEU A 525 2.77 29.61 22.96
N GLY A 526 3.23 28.72 23.82
CA GLY A 526 2.55 27.48 24.13
C GLY A 526 1.41 27.72 25.12
N LEU A 527 0.16 27.45 24.74
CA LEU A 527 -1.00 27.68 25.62
C LEU A 527 -1.13 26.65 26.77
N GLY A 528 -0.28 25.62 26.84
CA GLY A 528 -0.35 24.56 27.87
C GLY A 528 -1.66 23.75 27.91
N ALA A 529 -2.64 24.05 27.05
CA ALA A 529 -3.94 23.42 27.02
C ALA A 529 -4.02 22.35 25.93
N ARG A 530 -4.53 21.17 26.32
CA ARG A 530 -4.75 20.02 25.44
C ARG A 530 -6.23 19.93 25.04
N PRO A 531 -6.63 20.45 23.86
CA PRO A 531 -7.95 20.17 23.34
C PRO A 531 -8.06 18.65 23.07
N ARG A 532 -8.96 17.95 23.77
CA ARG A 532 -9.32 16.55 23.48
C ARG A 532 -10.13 16.43 22.17
N THR A 533 -10.80 17.51 21.78
CA THR A 533 -11.67 17.66 20.60
C THR A 533 -11.45 19.03 19.96
N THR A 534 -12.04 19.28 18.79
CA THR A 534 -12.05 20.63 18.19
C THR A 534 -12.66 21.64 19.17
N GLY A 535 -11.94 22.71 19.51
CA GLY A 535 -12.40 23.75 20.43
C GLY A 535 -12.38 25.12 19.77
N LEU A 536 -13.19 26.05 20.29
CA LEU A 536 -13.17 27.45 19.89
C LEU A 536 -12.23 28.21 20.82
N LEU A 537 -11.07 28.63 20.30
CA LEU A 537 -10.12 29.48 21.00
C LEU A 537 -10.43 30.94 20.66
N SER A 538 -10.70 31.75 21.67
CA SER A 538 -10.88 33.20 21.52
C SER A 538 -9.71 33.92 22.16
N VAL A 539 -8.93 34.64 21.36
CA VAL A 539 -7.76 35.40 21.81
C VAL A 539 -8.08 36.89 21.70
N SER A 540 -7.98 37.60 22.81
CA SER A 540 -8.13 39.05 22.90
C SER A 540 -6.83 39.68 23.38
N ALA A 541 -6.55 40.90 22.94
CA ALA A 541 -5.38 41.65 23.35
C ALA A 541 -5.77 43.10 23.67
N VAL A 542 -5.09 43.71 24.63
CA VAL A 542 -5.33 45.08 25.08
C VAL A 542 -3.98 45.76 25.28
N THR A 543 -3.78 46.94 24.70
CA THR A 543 -2.54 47.71 24.92
C THR A 543 -2.50 48.29 26.33
N LEU A 544 -1.32 48.42 26.93
CA LEU A 544 -1.13 49.10 28.22
C LEU A 544 -0.14 50.25 28.06
N PRO A 545 -0.37 51.40 28.72
CA PRO A 545 -1.46 51.68 29.67
C PRO A 545 -2.79 52.11 29.03
N TYR A 546 -2.83 52.34 27.71
CA TYR A 546 -3.95 52.99 27.01
C TYR A 546 -5.26 52.16 26.96
N ARG A 547 -5.20 50.86 27.29
CA ARG A 547 -6.29 49.89 27.21
C ARG A 547 -7.07 49.91 25.89
N VAL A 548 -6.38 50.06 24.76
CA VAL A 548 -7.03 49.93 23.44
C VAL A 548 -7.23 48.44 23.16
N PRO A 549 -8.46 47.93 23.04
CA PRO A 549 -8.69 46.53 22.73
C PRO A 549 -8.41 46.27 21.23
N ALA A 550 -7.75 45.15 20.94
CA ALA A 550 -7.74 44.55 19.62
C ALA A 550 -9.07 43.83 19.37
N ARG A 551 -9.41 43.64 18.10
CA ARG A 551 -10.51 42.75 17.72
C ARG A 551 -10.20 41.33 18.20
N THR A 552 -11.09 40.74 18.97
CA THR A 552 -10.97 39.33 19.41
C THR A 552 -10.89 38.40 18.20
N VAL A 553 -9.86 37.56 18.16
CA VAL A 553 -9.63 36.56 17.12
C VAL A 553 -10.17 35.23 17.61
N THR A 554 -11.13 34.66 16.88
CA THR A 554 -11.71 33.35 17.19
C THR A 554 -11.20 32.30 16.21
N LEU A 555 -10.54 31.27 16.71
CA LEU A 555 -9.95 30.18 15.94
C LEU A 555 -10.61 28.85 16.29
N ASN A 556 -10.96 28.06 15.27
CA ASN A 556 -11.35 26.67 15.45
C ASN A 556 -10.09 25.81 15.56
N VAL A 557 -9.58 25.64 16.78
CA VAL A 557 -8.33 24.92 17.02
C VAL A 557 -8.55 23.41 16.95
N ARG A 558 -7.71 22.78 16.14
CA ARG A 558 -7.52 21.32 16.04
C ARG A 558 -6.09 20.98 16.43
N ARG A 559 -5.82 19.70 16.70
CA ARG A 559 -4.43 19.23 16.85
C ARG A 559 -3.72 19.36 15.50
N GLN A 560 -2.75 20.26 15.41
CA GLN A 560 -1.89 20.49 14.25
C GLN A 560 -0.46 20.74 14.74
N LYS A 561 0.54 20.45 13.89
CA LYS A 561 1.96 20.62 14.23
C LYS A 561 2.43 22.07 14.11
N GLU A 562 1.78 22.85 13.26
CA GLU A 562 2.13 24.25 13.01
C GLU A 562 1.44 25.18 14.03
N PRO A 563 2.11 26.27 14.45
CA PRO A 563 1.50 27.28 15.30
C PRO A 563 0.35 27.98 14.57
N TYR A 564 -0.65 28.44 15.32
CA TYR A 564 -1.70 29.28 14.79
C TYR A 564 -1.27 30.74 14.80
N ASP A 565 -1.25 31.36 13.63
CA ASP A 565 -0.93 32.78 13.52
C ASP A 565 -2.11 33.64 13.99
N VAL A 566 -1.89 34.43 15.04
CA VAL A 566 -2.85 35.38 15.58
C VAL A 566 -2.32 36.79 15.36
N VAL A 567 -2.92 37.47 14.39
CA VAL A 567 -2.56 38.84 14.05
C VAL A 567 -3.51 39.82 14.74
N PHE A 568 -3.00 40.61 15.69
CA PHE A 568 -3.75 41.68 16.31
C PHE A 568 -3.68 42.96 15.49
N ASN A 569 -4.83 43.63 15.39
CA ASN A 569 -4.95 44.95 14.80
C ASN A 569 -5.72 45.84 15.78
N PHE A 570 -5.05 46.84 16.35
CA PHE A 570 -5.62 47.77 17.30
C PHE A 570 -6.29 48.94 16.58
N SER A 571 -7.39 49.44 17.13
CA SER A 571 -8.15 50.57 16.55
C SER A 571 -7.27 51.81 16.36
N ALA A 572 -7.38 52.46 15.20
CA ALA A 572 -6.74 53.74 14.94
C ALA A 572 -7.34 54.90 15.74
N ASN A 573 -8.58 54.73 16.23
CA ASN A 573 -9.27 55.73 17.04
C ASN A 573 -9.15 55.37 18.53
N PRO A 574 -8.69 56.31 19.39
CA PRO A 574 -8.69 56.11 20.84
C PRO A 574 -10.13 56.00 21.35
N PRO A 575 -10.38 55.26 22.44
CA PRO A 575 -11.70 55.22 23.08
C PRO A 575 -12.15 56.64 23.46
N GLN A 576 -13.42 56.96 23.20
CA GLN A 576 -14.02 58.25 23.56
C GLN A 576 -14.97 58.09 24.75
N VAL A 577 -14.92 59.05 25.66
CA VAL A 577 -15.85 59.20 26.78
C VAL A 577 -16.59 60.53 26.58
N ASN A 578 -17.89 60.54 26.79
CA ASN A 578 -18.68 61.76 26.75
C ASN A 578 -18.63 62.42 28.13
N LEU A 579 -17.99 63.58 28.21
CA LEU A 579 -18.06 64.44 29.38
C LEU A 579 -19.42 65.13 29.36
N ARG A 580 -20.27 64.86 30.35
CA ARG A 580 -21.62 65.41 30.41
C ARG A 580 -21.66 66.56 31.39
N LEU A 581 -21.95 67.75 30.89
CA LEU A 581 -22.34 68.87 31.73
C LEU A 581 -23.87 68.85 31.89
N PRO A 582 -24.43 68.75 33.11
CA PRO A 582 -25.87 68.92 33.31
C PRO A 582 -26.31 70.33 32.88
N ALA A 583 -27.60 70.50 32.59
CA ALA A 583 -28.14 71.81 32.21
C ALA A 583 -27.93 72.81 33.37
N THR A 584 -27.16 73.88 33.10
CA THR A 584 -26.79 74.90 34.10
C THR A 584 -27.81 76.03 34.21
N GLY A 585 -28.71 76.18 33.23
CA GLY A 585 -29.68 77.28 33.13
C GLY A 585 -29.07 78.62 32.71
N VAL A 586 -27.74 78.73 32.64
CA VAL A 586 -27.00 79.95 32.30
C VAL A 586 -25.91 79.64 31.27
N PRO A 587 -25.65 80.52 30.28
CA PRO A 587 -24.54 80.35 29.36
C PRO A 587 -23.21 80.21 30.10
N CYS A 588 -22.41 79.21 29.72
CA CYS A 588 -21.13 78.93 30.38
C CYS A 588 -20.02 78.55 29.39
N LEU A 589 -18.80 78.78 29.82
CA LEU A 589 -17.55 78.47 29.13
C LEU A 589 -16.82 77.37 29.91
N ILE A 590 -16.61 76.23 29.25
CA ILE A 590 -15.98 75.04 29.83
C ILE A 590 -14.56 74.98 29.28
N SER A 591 -13.57 75.16 30.15
CA SER A 591 -12.17 74.94 29.80
C SER A 591 -11.75 73.55 30.28
N ILE A 592 -11.37 72.68 29.34
CA ILE A 592 -10.87 71.33 29.62
C ILE A 592 -9.38 71.34 29.33
N THR A 593 -8.56 71.20 30.37
CA THR A 593 -7.11 71.12 30.26
C THR A 593 -6.67 69.68 30.50
N ASP A 594 -5.97 69.10 29.52
CA ASP A 594 -5.33 67.80 29.65
C ASP A 594 -3.87 68.02 30.09
N PRO A 595 -3.50 67.71 31.34
CA PRO A 595 -2.14 67.96 31.83
C PRO A 595 -1.07 67.11 31.13
N GLY A 596 -1.46 65.98 30.50
CA GLY A 596 -0.54 65.13 29.74
C GLY A 596 -0.40 65.54 28.28
N ASN A 597 -1.34 66.33 27.76
CA ASN A 597 -1.24 66.90 26.43
C ASN A 597 -1.87 68.31 26.38
N PRO A 598 -1.11 69.36 26.72
CA PRO A 598 -1.63 70.72 26.75
C PRO A 598 -2.19 71.17 25.39
N ALA A 599 -1.65 70.67 24.27
CA ALA A 599 -2.16 70.96 22.93
C ALA A 599 -3.54 70.36 22.63
N ALA A 600 -4.01 69.40 23.44
CA ALA A 600 -5.35 68.83 23.35
C ALA A 600 -6.39 69.60 24.18
N SER A 601 -5.97 70.63 24.93
CA SER A 601 -6.89 71.45 25.74
C SER A 601 -7.89 72.19 24.85
N ARG A 602 -9.16 72.22 25.26
CA ARG A 602 -10.24 72.83 24.48
C ARG A 602 -11.14 73.66 25.38
N THR A 603 -11.64 74.75 24.81
CA THR A 603 -12.66 75.57 25.43
C THR A 603 -13.96 75.43 24.64
N VAL A 604 -15.03 75.02 25.32
CA VAL A 604 -16.34 74.80 24.71
C VAL A 604 -17.34 75.77 25.33
N ARG A 605 -18.11 76.49 24.51
CA ARG A 605 -19.21 77.35 24.96
C ARG A 605 -20.51 76.56 24.97
N SER A 606 -21.29 76.68 26.04
CA SER A 606 -22.62 76.10 26.19
C SER A 606 -23.65 77.20 26.45
N GLU A 607 -24.81 77.11 25.82
CA GLU A 607 -25.93 78.03 26.07
C GLU A 607 -26.69 77.71 27.37
N GLY A 608 -26.34 76.61 28.06
CA GLY A 608 -26.86 76.26 29.39
C GLY A 608 -28.29 75.69 29.42
N ARG A 609 -29.01 75.64 28.29
CA ARG A 609 -30.40 75.19 28.21
C ARG A 609 -30.59 73.67 28.19
N SER A 610 -29.58 72.92 27.76
CA SER A 610 -29.61 71.46 27.64
C SER A 610 -28.30 70.86 28.13
N PRO A 611 -28.30 69.60 28.61
CA PRO A 611 -27.06 68.92 28.95
C PRO A 611 -26.15 68.86 27.73
N LEU A 612 -24.88 69.20 27.92
CA LEU A 612 -23.88 69.20 26.86
C LEU A 612 -23.01 67.96 27.02
N GLU A 613 -22.93 67.14 25.97
CA GLU A 613 -22.00 66.02 25.89
C GLU A 613 -20.80 66.38 25.02
N ILE A 614 -19.61 66.35 25.62
CA ILE A 614 -18.35 66.64 24.94
C ILE A 614 -17.60 65.32 24.78
N PRO A 615 -17.47 64.78 23.55
CA PRO A 615 -16.67 63.58 23.33
C PRO A 615 -15.19 63.90 23.56
N TRP A 616 -14.58 63.19 24.49
CA TRP A 616 -13.17 63.34 24.85
C TRP A 616 -12.41 62.02 24.65
N PRO A 617 -11.27 62.02 23.94
CA PRO A 617 -10.46 60.83 23.78
C PRO A 617 -9.77 60.48 25.11
N VAL A 618 -9.98 59.26 25.60
CA VAL A 618 -9.26 58.75 26.77
C VAL A 618 -7.88 58.31 26.32
N ARG A 619 -6.87 59.08 26.71
CA ARG A 619 -5.47 58.77 26.43
C ARG A 619 -4.91 57.86 27.52
N ARG A 620 -5.05 58.22 28.79
CA ARG A 620 -4.54 57.39 29.88
C ARG A 620 -5.63 57.13 30.91
N GLU A 621 -5.73 55.86 31.34
CA GLU A 621 -6.68 55.45 32.36
C GLU A 621 -6.40 56.20 33.67
N GLU A 622 -7.46 56.70 34.30
CA GLU A 622 -7.43 57.50 35.54
C GLU A 622 -6.66 58.82 35.44
N GLN A 623 -6.28 59.26 34.24
CA GLN A 623 -5.66 60.56 34.09
C GLN A 623 -6.69 61.67 34.41
N PRO A 624 -6.41 62.52 35.41
CA PRO A 624 -7.35 63.57 35.77
C PRO A 624 -7.32 64.68 34.71
N LEU A 625 -8.44 64.93 34.07
CA LEU A 625 -8.66 66.17 33.32
C LEU A 625 -8.95 67.29 34.30
N LYS A 626 -8.32 68.45 34.11
CA LYS A 626 -8.69 69.65 34.86
C LYS A 626 -9.80 70.36 34.09
N ILE A 627 -11.02 70.28 34.61
CA ILE A 627 -12.18 70.95 34.02
C ILE A 627 -12.53 72.17 34.86
N VAL A 628 -12.67 73.32 34.22
CA VAL A 628 -13.14 74.57 34.83
C VAL A 628 -14.38 75.03 34.09
N VAL A 629 -15.49 75.20 34.82
CA VAL A 629 -16.75 75.70 34.27
C VAL A 629 -16.96 77.12 34.79
N LEU A 630 -16.98 78.10 33.87
CA LEU A 630 -17.20 79.52 34.16
C LEU A 630 -18.54 79.94 33.55
N ALA A 631 -19.36 80.68 34.28
CA ALA A 631 -20.50 81.40 33.71
C ALA A 631 -20.00 82.52 32.77
N SER A 632 -20.90 83.03 31.91
CA SER A 632 -20.58 84.14 31.00
C SER A 632 -20.14 85.42 31.70
N ASP A 633 -20.49 85.60 32.97
CA ASP A 633 -20.08 86.72 33.84
C ASP A 633 -18.72 86.49 34.53
N GLY A 634 -18.06 85.35 34.27
CA GLY A 634 -16.76 84.97 34.86
C GLY A 634 -16.86 84.23 36.20
N ARG A 635 -18.06 84.04 36.77
CA ARG A 635 -18.24 83.28 38.01
C ARG A 635 -17.98 81.80 37.79
N ARG A 636 -17.21 81.15 38.67
CA ARG A 636 -16.99 79.70 38.61
C ARG A 636 -18.28 78.97 39.02
N LEU A 637 -18.81 78.15 38.11
CA LEU A 637 -20.00 77.31 38.34
C LEU A 637 -19.62 75.91 38.83
N GLY A 638 -18.36 75.51 38.70
CA GLY A 638 -17.87 74.23 39.20
C GLY A 638 -16.62 73.77 38.48
N GLY A 639 -16.50 72.45 38.34
CA GLY A 639 -15.35 71.77 37.77
C GLY A 639 -14.32 71.34 38.81
N GLY A 640 -13.66 70.23 38.51
CA GLY A 640 -12.66 69.57 39.34
C GLY A 640 -11.86 68.56 38.52
N PRO A 641 -10.93 67.83 39.14
CA PRO A 641 -10.24 66.73 38.46
C PRO A 641 -11.25 65.63 38.11
N VAL A 642 -11.40 65.35 36.81
CA VAL A 642 -12.25 64.26 36.32
C VAL A 642 -11.36 63.15 35.80
N ALA A 643 -11.35 62.01 36.50
CA ALA A 643 -10.62 60.83 36.07
C ALA A 643 -11.36 60.13 34.92
N LEU A 644 -10.71 60.04 33.76
CA LEU A 644 -11.26 59.31 32.62
C LEU A 644 -11.10 57.80 32.82
N SER A 645 -12.13 57.03 32.49
CA SER A 645 -12.07 55.57 32.48
C SER A 645 -12.31 55.05 31.08
N THR A 646 -11.49 54.09 30.65
CA THR A 646 -11.70 53.35 29.39
C THR A 646 -12.78 52.28 29.51
N ASN A 647 -13.37 52.10 30.70
CA ASN A 647 -14.43 51.13 30.93
C ASN A 647 -15.67 51.48 30.09
N PRO A 648 -16.15 50.59 29.20
CA PRO A 648 -17.32 50.85 28.37
C PRO A 648 -18.61 51.09 29.18
N ASN A 649 -18.66 50.70 30.46
CA ASN A 649 -19.79 50.97 31.35
C ASN A 649 -19.74 52.37 31.97
N ARG A 650 -18.65 53.11 31.81
CA ARG A 650 -18.45 54.51 32.26
C ARG A 650 -18.24 55.46 31.09
N ARG A 651 -19.05 55.29 30.03
CA ARG A 651 -18.98 56.14 28.82
C ARG A 651 -19.41 57.58 29.03
N VAL A 652 -20.13 57.86 30.11
CA VAL A 652 -20.59 59.20 30.48
C VAL A 652 -19.98 59.54 31.83
N VAL A 653 -19.30 60.67 31.90
CA VAL A 653 -18.74 61.18 33.15
C VAL A 653 -19.33 62.56 33.40
N ASP A 654 -20.09 62.69 34.48
CA ASP A 654 -20.75 63.94 34.84
C ASP A 654 -19.73 64.94 35.39
N ILE A 655 -19.74 66.16 34.87
CA ILE A 655 -18.92 67.26 35.35
C ILE A 655 -19.59 67.84 36.60
N PRO A 656 -18.90 67.90 37.76
CA PRO A 656 -19.47 68.46 38.97
C PRO A 656 -19.72 69.97 38.82
N VAL A 657 -20.95 70.40 39.08
CA VAL A 657 -21.38 71.81 39.08
C VAL A 657 -21.88 72.16 40.48
N GLU A 658 -21.29 73.18 41.10
CA GLU A 658 -21.69 73.70 42.39
C GLU A 658 -22.95 74.56 42.22
N GLY A 659 -24.10 74.06 42.70
CA GLY A 659 -25.37 74.80 42.70
C GLY A 659 -26.54 74.14 41.96
N GLY A 660 -26.37 72.95 41.40
CA GLY A 660 -27.46 72.15 40.82
C GLY A 660 -28.31 71.48 41.91
N GLY A 661 -29.16 72.23 42.60
CA GLY A 661 -30.14 71.69 43.53
C GLY A 661 -31.25 70.92 42.80
N ALA A 662 -31.16 69.59 42.80
CA ALA A 662 -32.31 68.71 42.68
C ALA A 662 -32.12 67.54 43.66
N ALA A 663 -32.99 67.48 44.66
CA ALA A 663 -33.00 66.50 45.73
C ALA A 663 -33.10 65.06 45.18
N ALA A 664 -32.13 64.22 45.48
CA ALA A 664 -32.28 62.77 45.46
C ALA A 664 -31.38 62.15 46.54
N ALA A 665 -32.01 61.37 47.41
CA ALA A 665 -31.48 60.85 48.65
C ALA A 665 -30.25 59.94 48.48
N SER A 666 -29.28 60.16 49.36
CA SER A 666 -28.21 59.21 49.69
C SER A 666 -28.80 58.05 50.51
N PRO A 667 -28.40 56.79 50.27
CA PRO A 667 -28.34 55.82 51.36
C PRO A 667 -26.90 55.43 51.67
N ALA A 668 -26.74 55.23 52.98
CA ALA A 668 -25.52 54.95 53.70
C ALA A 668 -24.84 53.64 53.30
N ALA A 669 -23.55 53.60 53.64
CA ALA A 669 -22.71 52.42 53.71
C ALA A 669 -23.42 51.27 54.44
N GLY A 670 -23.49 50.11 53.78
CA GLY A 670 -24.02 48.88 54.33
C GLY A 670 -23.20 47.69 53.80
N SER A 671 -22.57 47.01 54.75
CA SER A 671 -21.73 45.82 54.67
C SER A 671 -22.28 44.66 53.82
N SER A 672 -21.35 43.92 53.21
CA SER A 672 -21.51 42.57 52.67
C SER A 672 -22.34 41.64 53.57
N PRO A 673 -23.13 40.75 52.97
CA PRO A 673 -22.90 39.33 53.26
C PRO A 673 -23.00 38.43 52.01
N SER A 674 -22.16 37.40 52.00
CA SER A 674 -22.40 36.15 51.26
C SER A 674 -23.77 35.57 51.63
N PRO A 675 -24.40 34.81 50.72
CA PRO A 675 -24.68 33.44 51.09
C PRO A 675 -24.41 32.41 49.99
N ALA A 676 -24.01 31.23 50.46
CA ALA A 676 -24.10 29.97 49.74
C ALA A 676 -25.57 29.51 49.63
N GLY A 677 -25.87 28.73 48.58
CA GLY A 677 -27.13 28.01 48.38
C GLY A 677 -27.51 27.98 46.90
N SER A 678 -27.20 26.93 46.15
CA SER A 678 -28.02 25.71 46.01
C SER A 678 -29.42 25.98 45.44
N GLY A 679 -29.62 25.66 44.16
CA GLY A 679 -30.96 25.60 43.56
C GLY A 679 -30.89 25.49 42.04
N GLY A 680 -31.15 24.30 41.51
CA GLY A 680 -31.20 24.04 40.06
C GLY A 680 -32.37 24.74 39.37
N GLY A 681 -32.18 25.03 38.08
CA GLY A 681 -33.23 25.53 37.19
C GLY A 681 -32.73 25.54 35.75
N ASN A 682 -33.43 24.81 34.88
CA ASN A 682 -33.16 24.67 33.44
C ASN A 682 -32.97 26.00 32.70
N PRO A 683 -32.15 26.06 31.63
CA PRO A 683 -32.05 27.25 30.79
C PRO A 683 -33.30 27.42 29.90
N PRO A 684 -33.88 28.63 29.80
CA PRO A 684 -34.98 28.89 28.89
C PRO A 684 -34.51 29.05 27.44
N VAL A 685 -35.31 28.48 26.56
CA VAL A 685 -35.30 28.59 25.09
C VAL A 685 -35.64 30.03 24.67
N PRO A 686 -34.88 30.69 23.78
CA PRO A 686 -35.34 31.95 23.19
C PRO A 686 -36.34 31.67 22.05
N VAL A 687 -37.56 32.15 22.26
CA VAL A 687 -38.64 32.23 21.25
C VAL A 687 -38.30 33.32 20.23
N SER A 688 -38.60 33.00 18.97
CA SER A 688 -38.46 33.86 17.79
C SER A 688 -39.48 35.01 17.80
N GLY A 689 -38.99 36.25 17.62
CA GLY A 689 -39.79 37.40 17.22
C GLY A 689 -39.41 37.83 15.80
N SER A 690 -40.37 37.75 14.87
CA SER A 690 -40.27 38.26 13.50
C SER A 690 -40.77 39.71 13.43
N GLY A 691 -40.11 40.52 12.60
CA GLY A 691 -40.75 41.63 11.91
C GLY A 691 -39.94 42.92 11.86
N VAL A 692 -39.12 43.11 10.81
CA VAL A 692 -38.94 44.41 10.13
C VAL A 692 -38.58 44.13 8.65
N THR A 693 -39.35 44.75 7.76
CA THR A 693 -39.17 44.82 6.30
C THR A 693 -37.97 45.68 5.88
N PRO A 694 -37.40 45.48 4.67
CA PRO A 694 -36.84 46.65 3.98
C PRO A 694 -37.21 46.71 2.48
N ASN A 695 -37.53 47.93 2.06
CA ASN A 695 -37.72 48.31 0.66
C ASN A 695 -36.43 48.93 0.10
N ARG A 696 -36.02 48.45 -1.09
CA ARG A 696 -35.15 48.96 -2.18
C ARG A 696 -34.01 50.01 -1.95
N ASN A 697 -32.76 49.53 -2.14
CA ASN A 697 -31.70 49.84 -3.16
C ASN A 697 -31.24 51.28 -3.52
N PRO A 698 -30.03 51.48 -4.16
CA PRO A 698 -28.80 50.62 -4.24
C PRO A 698 -27.45 51.39 -4.13
N ALA A 699 -26.34 50.72 -3.75
CA ALA A 699 -24.98 51.00 -4.27
C ALA A 699 -23.93 49.95 -3.83
N ALA A 700 -23.06 49.58 -4.79
CA ALA A 700 -21.73 48.97 -4.66
C ALA A 700 -21.58 47.50 -4.18
N GLY A 701 -21.66 46.59 -5.17
CA GLY A 701 -20.67 45.54 -5.44
C GLY A 701 -20.13 44.69 -4.29
N ASN A 702 -20.83 43.62 -3.94
CA ASN A 702 -20.21 42.41 -3.38
C ASN A 702 -20.80 41.18 -4.07
N ALA A 703 -19.94 40.36 -4.69
CA ALA A 703 -20.33 39.13 -5.36
C ALA A 703 -20.79 38.08 -4.33
N PHE A 704 -22.10 37.98 -4.10
CA PHE A 704 -22.67 36.89 -3.30
C PHE A 704 -22.50 35.56 -4.03
N GLN A 705 -21.83 34.58 -3.40
CA GLN A 705 -21.77 33.23 -3.93
C GLN A 705 -23.12 32.52 -3.75
N PRO A 706 -23.75 32.03 -4.82
CA PRO A 706 -24.99 31.27 -4.73
C PRO A 706 -24.75 29.90 -4.08
N VAL A 707 -25.60 29.54 -3.11
CA VAL A 707 -25.59 28.23 -2.44
C VAL A 707 -26.81 27.44 -2.87
N ALA A 708 -26.59 26.24 -3.40
CA ALA A 708 -27.63 25.29 -3.79
C ALA A 708 -27.54 24.00 -2.95
N ARG A 709 -28.69 23.45 -2.57
CA ARG A 709 -28.83 22.17 -1.87
C ARG A 709 -29.88 21.32 -2.58
N LEU A 710 -29.51 20.08 -2.84
CA LEU A 710 -30.38 19.07 -3.42
C LEU A 710 -31.30 18.46 -2.35
N GLN A 711 -32.59 18.31 -2.66
CA GLN A 711 -33.56 17.73 -1.71
C GLN A 711 -33.48 16.20 -1.59
N ARG A 712 -33.06 15.48 -2.65
CA ARG A 712 -32.96 14.01 -2.66
C ARG A 712 -31.77 13.56 -3.51
N ALA A 713 -30.86 12.77 -2.93
CA ALA A 713 -29.64 12.29 -3.61
C ALA A 713 -29.85 10.99 -4.43
N THR A 714 -30.96 10.27 -4.24
CA THR A 714 -31.21 8.95 -4.88
C THR A 714 -32.58 8.86 -5.55
N PRO A 715 -32.84 9.63 -6.62
CA PRO A 715 -34.09 9.58 -7.38
C PRO A 715 -34.18 8.36 -8.30
N ALA A 716 -35.39 7.87 -8.57
CA ALA A 716 -35.65 6.92 -9.65
C ALA A 716 -35.72 7.63 -11.02
N LEU A 717 -35.54 6.88 -12.12
CA LEU A 717 -35.76 7.41 -13.48
C LEU A 717 -37.18 7.97 -13.62
N GLY A 718 -37.28 9.22 -14.08
CA GLY A 718 -38.55 9.95 -14.19
C GLY A 718 -39.06 10.60 -12.90
N ASP A 719 -38.33 10.53 -11.78
CA ASP A 719 -38.68 11.27 -10.57
C ASP A 719 -38.45 12.78 -10.74
N ARG A 720 -39.24 13.58 -10.03
CA ARG A 720 -39.02 15.02 -9.90
C ARG A 720 -37.95 15.29 -8.84
N LEU A 721 -36.94 16.08 -9.21
CA LEU A 721 -35.91 16.59 -8.32
C LEU A 721 -36.12 18.08 -8.06
N VAL A 722 -35.82 18.50 -6.83
CA VAL A 722 -35.87 19.90 -6.41
C VAL A 722 -34.50 20.30 -5.89
N ILE A 723 -33.94 21.34 -6.49
CA ILE A 723 -32.75 22.05 -6.01
C ILE A 723 -33.25 23.30 -5.29
N ARG A 724 -33.00 23.42 -3.98
CA ARG A 724 -33.29 24.64 -3.21
C ARG A 724 -32.04 25.48 -3.10
N GLY A 725 -32.16 26.78 -3.27
CA GLY A 725 -31.02 27.68 -3.17
C GLY A 725 -31.49 29.11 -3.00
N ARG A 726 -30.54 30.04 -2.85
CA ARG A 726 -30.81 31.47 -2.97
C ARG A 726 -30.15 31.98 -4.24
N TYR A 727 -30.77 32.97 -4.89
CA TYR A 727 -30.21 33.70 -6.03
C TYR A 727 -30.19 32.94 -7.37
N PHE A 728 -31.14 32.04 -7.63
CA PHE A 728 -31.31 31.49 -8.99
C PHE A 728 -31.86 32.50 -10.01
N GLY A 729 -32.33 33.66 -9.54
CA GLY A 729 -32.98 34.66 -10.38
C GLY A 729 -34.38 34.24 -10.83
N THR A 730 -35.08 35.16 -11.50
CA THR A 730 -36.41 34.91 -12.08
C THR A 730 -36.34 34.37 -13.51
N THR A 731 -35.25 34.67 -14.23
CA THR A 731 -35.01 34.16 -15.58
C THR A 731 -34.52 32.71 -15.53
N PRO A 732 -35.20 31.75 -16.18
CA PRO A 732 -34.78 30.35 -16.19
C PRO A 732 -33.39 30.16 -16.81
N GLY A 733 -32.52 29.44 -16.10
CA GLY A 733 -31.28 28.92 -16.64
C GLY A 733 -31.42 27.46 -17.08
N VAL A 734 -30.28 26.76 -17.19
CA VAL A 734 -30.23 25.35 -17.57
C VAL A 734 -29.72 24.52 -16.40
N VAL A 735 -30.32 23.36 -16.14
CA VAL A 735 -29.75 22.38 -15.22
C VAL A 735 -28.85 21.45 -16.01
N LEU A 736 -27.59 21.28 -15.59
CA LEU A 736 -26.66 20.34 -16.21
C LEU A 736 -26.53 19.11 -15.34
N LEU A 737 -26.80 17.95 -15.92
CA LEU A 737 -26.62 16.65 -15.30
C LEU A 737 -25.53 15.89 -16.06
N ASN A 738 -24.35 15.70 -15.45
CA ASN A 738 -23.14 15.22 -16.14
C ASN A 738 -22.85 16.01 -17.43
N GLN A 739 -22.86 17.34 -17.34
CA GLN A 739 -22.71 18.27 -18.47
C GLN A 739 -23.82 18.21 -19.53
N ARG A 740 -24.81 17.33 -19.41
CA ARG A 740 -25.96 17.27 -20.31
C ARG A 740 -27.06 18.24 -19.84
N PRO A 741 -27.57 19.12 -20.71
CA PRO A 741 -28.64 20.03 -20.36
C PRO A 741 -29.96 19.28 -20.13
N VAL A 742 -30.62 19.61 -19.02
CA VAL A 742 -31.95 19.14 -18.65
C VAL A 742 -32.82 20.37 -18.41
N THR A 743 -33.97 20.40 -19.08
CA THR A 743 -34.89 21.52 -18.99
C THR A 743 -35.61 21.50 -17.63
N PRO A 744 -35.53 22.59 -16.85
CA PRO A 744 -36.28 22.70 -15.61
C PRO A 744 -37.78 22.78 -15.90
N THR A 745 -38.57 21.97 -15.20
CA THR A 745 -40.03 22.00 -15.25
C THR A 745 -40.61 23.16 -14.44
N ARG A 746 -39.85 23.70 -13.46
CA ARG A 746 -40.21 24.93 -12.74
C ARG A 746 -38.94 25.66 -12.31
N TRP A 747 -38.92 26.98 -12.47
CA TRP A 747 -37.83 27.85 -12.02
C TRP A 747 -38.37 28.98 -11.16
N THR A 748 -37.75 29.20 -10.00
CA THR A 748 -38.06 30.31 -9.10
C THR A 748 -36.76 30.82 -8.47
N PRO A 749 -36.74 32.04 -7.91
CA PRO A 749 -35.54 32.58 -7.26
C PRO A 749 -34.98 31.70 -6.12
N GLY A 750 -35.83 30.86 -5.52
CA GLY A 750 -35.49 29.99 -4.39
C GLY A 750 -35.40 28.49 -4.69
N ALA A 751 -35.86 28.04 -5.86
CA ALA A 751 -35.91 26.63 -6.20
C ALA A 751 -35.96 26.37 -7.71
N VAL A 752 -35.29 25.30 -8.13
CA VAL A 752 -35.36 24.75 -9.49
C VAL A 752 -35.87 23.32 -9.40
N VAL A 753 -36.89 23.00 -10.19
CA VAL A 753 -37.50 21.67 -10.29
C VAL A 753 -37.28 21.13 -11.69
N PHE A 754 -36.88 19.88 -11.82
CA PHE A 754 -36.73 19.19 -13.11
C PHE A 754 -37.00 17.69 -12.94
N THR A 755 -37.16 16.98 -14.06
CA THR A 755 -37.40 15.53 -14.05
C THR A 755 -36.13 14.79 -14.47
N VAL A 756 -35.79 13.71 -13.79
CA VAL A 756 -34.63 12.88 -14.15
C VAL A 756 -34.89 12.21 -15.53
N PRO A 757 -34.03 12.45 -16.54
CA PRO A 757 -34.17 11.83 -17.86
C PRO A 757 -34.25 10.31 -17.78
N ARG A 758 -35.12 9.69 -18.60
CA ARG A 758 -35.36 8.24 -18.58
C ARG A 758 -34.26 7.42 -19.26
N ASP A 759 -33.44 8.06 -20.06
CA ASP A 759 -32.32 7.49 -20.83
C ASP A 759 -31.00 7.44 -20.04
N LEU A 760 -31.03 7.79 -18.75
CA LEU A 760 -29.88 7.62 -17.87
C LEU A 760 -29.74 6.15 -17.42
N VAL A 761 -28.51 5.66 -17.38
CA VAL A 761 -28.21 4.31 -16.92
C VAL A 761 -28.38 4.24 -15.39
N PRO A 762 -29.24 3.34 -14.85
CA PRO A 762 -29.37 3.12 -13.41
C PRO A 762 -28.03 2.80 -12.74
N GLY A 763 -27.83 3.26 -11.51
CA GLY A 763 -26.59 3.08 -10.75
C GLY A 763 -25.51 4.13 -11.02
N THR A 764 -25.68 4.98 -12.04
CA THR A 764 -24.69 6.01 -12.40
C THR A 764 -24.74 7.19 -11.43
N ALA A 765 -23.59 7.60 -10.90
CA ALA A 765 -23.44 8.86 -10.17
C ALA A 765 -23.38 10.02 -11.17
N CYS A 766 -24.28 10.98 -11.01
CA CYS A 766 -24.36 12.16 -11.87
C CYS A 766 -24.06 13.42 -11.06
N SER A 767 -23.14 14.25 -11.57
CA SER A 767 -22.89 15.60 -11.08
C SER A 767 -24.00 16.55 -11.54
N LEU A 768 -24.42 17.45 -10.65
CA LEU A 768 -25.53 18.37 -10.90
C LEU A 768 -25.06 19.82 -10.75
N PHE A 769 -25.28 20.61 -11.81
CA PHE A 769 -25.00 22.05 -11.82
C PHE A 769 -26.23 22.83 -12.27
N VAL A 770 -26.39 24.04 -11.75
CA VAL A 770 -27.35 25.02 -12.26
C VAL A 770 -26.57 26.10 -12.99
N ARG A 771 -26.74 26.21 -14.31
CA ARG A 771 -26.13 27.26 -15.13
C ARG A 771 -27.11 28.41 -15.29
N LEU A 772 -26.77 29.56 -14.71
CA LEU A 772 -27.55 30.79 -14.84
C LEU A 772 -27.39 31.38 -16.26
N PRO A 773 -28.33 32.22 -16.73
CA PRO A 773 -28.29 32.83 -18.06
C PRO A 773 -27.00 33.61 -18.37
N ARG A 774 -26.31 34.14 -17.35
CA ARG A 774 -25.03 34.84 -17.48
C ARG A 774 -23.81 33.90 -17.51
N GLY A 775 -24.02 32.60 -17.71
CA GLY A 775 -22.97 31.59 -17.85
C GLY A 775 -22.41 31.03 -16.53
N GLN A 776 -22.70 31.65 -15.39
CA GLN A 776 -22.26 31.19 -14.06
C GLN A 776 -22.85 29.80 -13.74
N GLN A 777 -21.99 28.83 -13.43
CA GLN A 777 -22.39 27.50 -13.00
C GLN A 777 -22.34 27.40 -11.46
N ILE A 778 -23.41 26.88 -10.88
CA ILE A 778 -23.58 26.70 -9.43
C ILE A 778 -23.63 25.21 -9.15
N PRO A 779 -22.69 24.63 -8.38
CA PRO A 779 -22.74 23.23 -8.02
C PRO A 779 -23.95 22.98 -7.10
N ALA A 780 -24.80 22.02 -7.48
CA ALA A 780 -26.03 21.68 -6.76
C ALA A 780 -25.96 20.32 -6.05
N GLY A 781 -24.89 19.54 -6.26
CA GLY A 781 -24.63 18.26 -5.60
C GLY A 781 -24.40 17.12 -6.59
N SER A 782 -24.56 15.88 -6.13
CA SER A 782 -24.55 14.68 -6.96
C SER A 782 -25.77 13.79 -6.67
N ILE A 783 -26.24 13.06 -7.69
CA ILE A 783 -27.31 12.06 -7.57
C ILE A 783 -26.82 10.68 -7.98
N THR A 784 -27.41 9.63 -7.40
CA THR A 784 -27.30 8.26 -7.92
C THR A 784 -28.67 7.79 -8.37
N VAL A 785 -28.81 7.51 -9.67
CA VAL A 785 -30.10 7.21 -10.30
C VAL A 785 -30.49 5.75 -10.03
N ARG A 786 -31.75 5.49 -9.64
CA ARG A 786 -32.30 4.13 -9.48
C ARG A 786 -33.24 3.75 -10.62
N GLN A 787 -33.31 2.46 -10.93
CA GLN A 787 -34.33 1.95 -11.85
C GLN A 787 -35.70 2.04 -11.18
N ARG A 788 -36.72 2.53 -11.91
CA ARG A 788 -38.09 2.59 -11.40
C ARG A 788 -38.67 1.17 -11.42
N THR A 789 -38.71 0.50 -10.27
CA THR A 789 -39.37 -0.80 -10.12
C THR A 789 -40.88 -0.58 -10.15
N SER A 790 -41.53 -0.90 -11.26
CA SER A 790 -43.00 -0.94 -11.32
C SER A 790 -43.51 -2.17 -10.57
N SER A 791 -44.26 -1.95 -9.50
CA SER A 791 -45.05 -3.01 -8.85
C SER A 791 -46.28 -3.35 -9.71
N GLY A 792 -46.25 -4.52 -10.36
CA GLY A 792 -47.42 -5.33 -10.77
C GLY A 792 -48.21 -4.91 -12.01
N SER A 793 -48.08 -5.65 -13.12
CA SER A 793 -49.02 -6.72 -13.54
C SER A 793 -48.50 -7.37 -14.83
N GLY A 794 -48.50 -8.71 -14.89
CA GLY A 794 -47.77 -9.48 -15.88
C GLY A 794 -48.28 -9.42 -17.32
N ARG A 795 -47.39 -9.78 -18.26
CA ARG A 795 -47.64 -10.74 -19.34
C ARG A 795 -46.32 -11.08 -20.02
N VAL A 796 -45.97 -12.36 -20.00
CA VAL A 796 -44.87 -12.93 -20.80
C VAL A 796 -45.46 -13.29 -22.16
N THR A 797 -44.87 -12.78 -23.23
CA THR A 797 -44.89 -13.40 -24.57
C THR A 797 -43.55 -13.15 -25.27
N PRO A 798 -42.99 -14.14 -25.99
CA PRO A 798 -41.65 -14.10 -26.58
C PRO A 798 -41.67 -13.62 -28.06
N ILE A 799 -40.51 -13.71 -28.74
CA ILE A 799 -40.22 -13.63 -30.20
C ILE A 799 -39.46 -12.35 -30.62
N PRO A 800 -38.47 -12.36 -31.56
CA PRO A 800 -37.48 -13.38 -31.94
C PRO A 800 -36.04 -12.83 -32.10
N SER A 801 -35.12 -13.74 -32.37
CA SER A 801 -33.79 -13.53 -32.94
C SER A 801 -33.78 -12.62 -34.17
N ALA A 802 -32.81 -11.69 -34.23
CA ALA A 802 -32.33 -11.08 -35.47
C ALA A 802 -30.82 -10.87 -35.40
N SER A 803 -30.16 -11.45 -36.39
CA SER A 803 -28.74 -11.46 -36.73
C SER A 803 -28.14 -10.05 -36.83
N ARG A 804 -26.93 -9.85 -36.30
CA ARG A 804 -26.10 -8.70 -36.66
C ARG A 804 -24.66 -9.12 -36.90
N ALA A 805 -24.26 -8.97 -38.16
CA ALA A 805 -22.91 -9.16 -38.66
C ALA A 805 -21.91 -8.23 -37.95
N LEU A 806 -20.71 -8.77 -37.69
CA LEU A 806 -19.53 -8.02 -37.24
C LEU A 806 -18.91 -7.29 -38.44
N PRO A 807 -18.55 -6.00 -38.33
CA PRO A 807 -17.68 -5.36 -39.30
C PRO A 807 -16.21 -5.73 -39.02
N SER A 808 -15.46 -6.01 -40.09
CA SER A 808 -14.01 -6.24 -40.10
C SER A 808 -13.23 -4.98 -39.68
N PRO A 809 -12.01 -5.11 -39.10
CA PRO A 809 -11.19 -3.97 -38.73
C PRO A 809 -10.59 -3.27 -39.97
N PRO A 810 -10.39 -1.93 -39.95
CA PRO A 810 -9.74 -1.23 -41.04
C PRO A 810 -8.23 -1.53 -41.06
N SER A 811 -7.73 -1.88 -42.25
CA SER A 811 -6.31 -1.94 -42.59
C SER A 811 -5.70 -0.53 -42.59
N SER A 812 -4.73 -0.27 -41.70
CA SER A 812 -3.98 0.99 -41.71
C SER A 812 -2.67 0.82 -42.48
N SER A 813 -2.68 1.20 -43.75
CA SER A 813 -1.47 1.57 -44.51
C SER A 813 -1.31 3.09 -44.42
N ALA A 814 -0.36 3.56 -43.62
CA ALA A 814 0.08 4.94 -43.63
C ALA A 814 1.59 4.99 -43.35
N SER A 815 2.37 4.98 -44.44
CA SER A 815 3.78 5.36 -44.45
C SER A 815 3.88 6.88 -44.26
N GLY A 816 4.17 7.32 -43.05
CA GLY A 816 4.48 8.72 -42.74
C GLY A 816 5.60 8.75 -41.71
N GLY A 817 6.79 9.16 -42.14
CA GLY A 817 7.97 9.30 -41.27
C GLY A 817 7.71 10.30 -40.15
N SER A 818 7.56 9.80 -38.92
CA SER A 818 7.50 10.60 -37.71
C SER A 818 8.81 10.43 -36.95
N THR A 819 9.62 11.48 -36.93
CA THR A 819 10.75 11.61 -35.99
C THR A 819 10.21 11.58 -34.57
N LEU A 820 10.62 10.58 -33.79
CA LEU A 820 10.25 10.46 -32.38
C LEU A 820 10.73 11.69 -31.59
N PRO A 821 9.94 12.20 -30.63
CA PRO A 821 10.40 13.26 -29.75
C PRO A 821 11.64 12.81 -28.96
N PRO A 822 12.62 13.70 -28.74
CA PRO A 822 13.87 13.35 -28.08
C PRO A 822 13.60 12.79 -26.67
N GLY A 823 14.09 11.57 -26.42
CA GLY A 823 13.98 10.88 -25.14
C GLY A 823 12.92 9.77 -25.06
N VAL A 824 12.14 9.51 -26.11
CA VAL A 824 11.21 8.36 -26.16
C VAL A 824 11.85 7.20 -26.92
N THR A 825 12.04 6.07 -26.24
CA THR A 825 12.60 4.86 -26.86
C THR A 825 11.49 4.03 -27.53
N PRO A 826 11.80 3.18 -28.53
CA PRO A 826 10.84 2.23 -29.09
C PRO A 826 10.21 1.30 -28.04
N TYR A 827 10.92 1.06 -26.94
CA TYR A 827 10.43 0.28 -25.80
C TYR A 827 9.35 1.03 -25.00
N ASP A 828 9.45 2.36 -24.89
CA ASP A 828 8.43 3.18 -24.22
C ASP A 828 7.10 3.17 -25.00
N LEU A 829 7.16 3.15 -26.34
CA LEU A 829 5.97 3.04 -27.19
C LEU A 829 5.27 1.69 -27.04
N LEU A 830 6.02 0.59 -27.02
CA LEU A 830 5.49 -0.75 -26.77
C LEU A 830 4.82 -0.87 -25.39
N LEU A 831 5.40 -0.25 -24.36
CA LEU A 831 4.81 -0.20 -23.02
C LEU A 831 3.50 0.61 -23.01
N ILE A 832 3.46 1.74 -23.71
CA ILE A 832 2.23 2.55 -23.84
C ILE A 832 1.13 1.73 -24.50
N GLU A 833 1.40 1.06 -25.62
CA GLU A 833 0.44 0.19 -26.31
C GLU A 833 -0.06 -0.95 -25.42
N GLN A 834 0.83 -1.58 -24.64
CA GLN A 834 0.46 -2.62 -23.69
C GLN A 834 -0.48 -2.09 -22.58
N TYR A 835 -0.21 -0.90 -22.04
CA TYR A 835 -1.07 -0.29 -21.02
C TYR A 835 -2.42 0.17 -21.60
N GLU A 836 -2.45 0.66 -22.84
CA GLU A 836 -3.69 1.02 -23.52
C GLU A 836 -4.55 -0.22 -23.84
N SER A 837 -3.92 -1.31 -24.28
CA SER A 837 -4.58 -2.59 -24.52
C SER A 837 -5.15 -3.17 -23.22
N ALA A 838 -4.35 -3.17 -22.13
CA ALA A 838 -4.81 -3.61 -20.81
C ALA A 838 -5.95 -2.74 -20.26
N LEU A 839 -5.89 -1.42 -20.46
CA LEU A 839 -6.96 -0.50 -20.08
C LEU A 839 -8.24 -0.75 -20.88
N SER A 840 -8.12 -1.00 -22.19
CA SER A 840 -9.23 -1.33 -23.07
C SER A 840 -9.90 -2.65 -22.65
N ALA A 841 -9.10 -3.69 -22.44
CA ALA A 841 -9.57 -5.01 -21.98
C ALA A 841 -10.26 -4.93 -20.61
N ALA A 842 -9.70 -4.19 -19.65
CA ALA A 842 -10.35 -3.98 -18.35
C ALA A 842 -11.63 -3.14 -18.45
N SER A 843 -11.73 -2.27 -19.45
CA SER A 843 -12.86 -1.36 -19.67
C SER A 843 -14.01 -1.96 -20.49
N ALA A 844 -13.80 -3.11 -21.13
CA ALA A 844 -14.83 -3.80 -21.87
C ALA A 844 -16.02 -4.21 -20.96
N PRO A 845 -17.27 -4.09 -21.44
CA PRO A 845 -18.44 -4.60 -20.72
C PRO A 845 -18.31 -6.12 -20.51
N GLY A 846 -18.57 -6.60 -19.29
CA GLY A 846 -18.40 -8.01 -18.92
C GLY A 846 -16.97 -8.41 -18.52
N ALA A 847 -15.97 -7.55 -18.68
CA ALA A 847 -14.60 -7.87 -18.29
C ALA A 847 -14.51 -8.14 -16.78
N MET A 848 -13.97 -9.31 -16.41
CA MET A 848 -13.76 -9.75 -15.03
C MET A 848 -14.99 -9.55 -14.12
N GLU A 849 -16.19 -9.92 -14.58
CA GLU A 849 -17.41 -9.87 -13.76
C GLU A 849 -17.27 -10.59 -12.42
N ASP A 850 -16.50 -11.68 -12.38
CA ASP A 850 -16.23 -12.45 -11.16
C ASP A 850 -15.29 -11.75 -10.17
N ASN A 851 -14.57 -10.70 -10.59
CA ASN A 851 -13.60 -9.99 -9.74
C ASN A 851 -13.53 -8.48 -10.05
N PRO A 852 -14.57 -7.71 -9.69
CA PRO A 852 -14.66 -6.27 -10.00
C PRO A 852 -13.55 -5.46 -9.32
N ASP A 853 -13.05 -5.91 -8.17
CA ASP A 853 -11.99 -5.21 -7.43
C ASP A 853 -10.63 -5.32 -8.15
N LEU A 854 -10.33 -6.47 -8.76
CA LEU A 854 -9.14 -6.65 -9.60
C LEU A 854 -9.22 -5.79 -10.86
N ARG A 855 -10.38 -5.76 -11.52
CA ARG A 855 -10.63 -4.90 -12.67
C ARG A 855 -10.39 -3.42 -12.34
N ASP A 856 -10.95 -2.95 -11.22
CA ASP A 856 -10.84 -1.54 -10.80
C ASP A 856 -9.40 -1.18 -10.40
N ALA A 857 -8.64 -2.12 -9.81
CA ALA A 857 -7.22 -1.97 -9.54
C ALA A 857 -6.37 -1.90 -10.82
N ILE A 858 -6.63 -2.79 -11.81
CA ILE A 858 -5.93 -2.79 -13.11
C ILE A 858 -6.19 -1.47 -13.86
N LYS A 859 -7.46 -1.02 -13.90
CA LYS A 859 -7.82 0.28 -14.48
C LYS A 859 -7.09 1.42 -13.81
N ALA A 860 -7.10 1.46 -12.47
CA ALA A 860 -6.46 2.52 -11.71
C ALA A 860 -4.95 2.57 -11.99
N TYR A 861 -4.30 1.40 -12.03
CA TYR A 861 -2.87 1.31 -12.31
C TYR A 861 -2.53 1.75 -13.74
N CYS A 862 -3.28 1.30 -14.75
CA CYS A 862 -3.04 1.69 -16.14
C CYS A 862 -3.30 3.19 -16.37
N LEU A 863 -4.38 3.74 -15.80
CA LEU A 863 -4.66 5.19 -15.86
C LEU A 863 -3.56 6.01 -15.21
N ALA A 864 -3.07 5.57 -14.04
CA ALA A 864 -1.96 6.21 -13.37
C ALA A 864 -0.70 6.13 -14.24
N ARG A 865 -0.32 4.98 -14.80
CA ARG A 865 0.92 4.87 -15.60
C ARG A 865 0.87 5.66 -16.92
N LEU A 866 -0.31 5.77 -17.54
CA LEU A 866 -0.53 6.57 -18.76
C LEU A 866 -0.63 8.09 -18.49
N GLY A 867 -0.58 8.54 -17.23
CA GLY A 867 -0.74 9.96 -16.91
C GLY A 867 -2.14 10.52 -17.16
N ARG A 868 -3.15 9.65 -17.30
CA ARG A 868 -4.52 10.06 -17.63
C ARG A 868 -5.37 10.20 -16.37
N THR A 869 -5.88 11.41 -16.14
CA THR A 869 -6.89 11.71 -15.10
C THR A 869 -6.52 11.19 -13.70
N PRO A 870 -5.54 11.81 -13.01
CA PRO A 870 -5.05 11.34 -11.71
C PRO A 870 -6.17 11.24 -10.66
N ASP A 871 -7.22 12.06 -10.76
CA ASP A 871 -8.36 12.02 -9.85
C ASP A 871 -9.25 10.78 -10.07
N ALA A 872 -9.45 10.34 -11.31
CA ALA A 872 -10.21 9.13 -11.62
C ALA A 872 -9.44 7.87 -11.21
N ALA A 873 -8.13 7.85 -11.47
CA ALA A 873 -7.24 6.79 -11.00
C ALA A 873 -7.21 6.72 -9.46
N LEU A 874 -7.17 7.88 -8.79
CA LEU A 874 -7.17 7.98 -7.33
C LEU A 874 -8.48 7.48 -6.70
N VAL A 875 -9.63 7.81 -7.29
CA VAL A 875 -10.93 7.32 -6.82
C VAL A 875 -11.03 5.80 -7.01
N SER A 876 -10.61 5.29 -8.18
CA SER A 876 -10.63 3.85 -8.46
C SER A 876 -9.68 3.08 -7.54
N ALA A 877 -8.43 3.53 -7.38
CA ALA A 877 -7.43 2.94 -6.50
C ALA A 877 -7.88 2.94 -5.03
N ASN A 878 -8.40 4.05 -4.53
CA ASN A 878 -8.92 4.13 -3.15
C ASN A 878 -10.14 3.24 -2.95
N SER A 879 -11.00 3.12 -3.96
CA SER A 879 -12.18 2.27 -3.85
C SER A 879 -11.81 0.78 -3.81
N ALA A 880 -10.86 0.35 -4.64
CA ALA A 880 -10.35 -1.02 -4.66
C ALA A 880 -9.62 -1.34 -3.35
N PHE A 881 -8.73 -0.44 -2.91
CA PHE A 881 -8.00 -0.59 -1.64
C PHE A 881 -8.93 -0.64 -0.42
N ARG A 882 -9.94 0.23 -0.34
CA ARG A 882 -10.89 0.22 0.79
C ARG A 882 -11.75 -1.04 0.81
N ARG A 883 -12.15 -1.56 -0.36
CA ARG A 883 -12.94 -2.80 -0.47
C ARG A 883 -12.13 -4.00 -0.02
N THR A 884 -10.88 -4.12 -0.46
CA THR A 884 -10.01 -5.24 -0.06
C THR A 884 -9.49 -5.14 1.37
N HIS A 885 -9.31 -3.93 1.91
CA HIS A 885 -8.81 -3.73 3.28
C HIS A 885 -9.91 -3.85 4.36
N ARG A 886 -11.18 -3.61 4.03
CA ARG A 886 -12.30 -3.72 5.00
C ARG A 886 -12.94 -5.12 5.07
N SER A 887 -12.65 -6.02 4.15
CA SER A 887 -13.21 -7.37 4.22
C SER A 887 -12.52 -8.17 5.34
N THR A 888 -13.32 -8.72 6.26
CA THR A 888 -12.87 -9.59 7.37
C THR A 888 -12.20 -10.88 6.90
N ILE A 889 -12.32 -11.20 5.62
CA ILE A 889 -11.59 -12.24 4.91
C ILE A 889 -10.71 -11.52 3.88
N PRO A 890 -9.37 -11.54 3.96
CA PRO A 890 -8.50 -10.88 2.99
C PRO A 890 -8.60 -11.63 1.65
N ARG A 891 -9.53 -11.23 0.79
CA ARG A 891 -9.94 -12.03 -0.38
C ARG A 891 -8.96 -11.99 -1.56
N ASN A 892 -8.00 -11.06 -1.63
CA ASN A 892 -6.93 -11.15 -2.64
C ASN A 892 -5.72 -10.25 -2.32
N LYS A 893 -4.57 -10.85 -1.99
CA LYS A 893 -3.32 -10.12 -1.70
C LYS A 893 -2.84 -9.34 -2.95
N ALA A 894 -2.96 -9.95 -4.12
CA ALA A 894 -2.57 -9.38 -5.40
C ALA A 894 -3.35 -8.09 -5.75
N THR A 895 -4.68 -8.09 -5.58
CA THR A 895 -5.51 -6.91 -5.85
C THR A 895 -5.14 -5.73 -4.94
N THR A 896 -4.84 -6.01 -3.67
CA THR A 896 -4.44 -4.97 -2.70
C THR A 896 -3.06 -4.41 -3.05
N ALA A 897 -2.11 -5.27 -3.40
CA ALA A 897 -0.78 -4.84 -3.84
C ALA A 897 -0.86 -3.99 -5.12
N LEU A 898 -1.70 -4.38 -6.08
CA LEU A 898 -1.86 -3.65 -7.35
C LEU A 898 -2.54 -2.29 -7.15
N ALA A 899 -3.52 -2.19 -6.24
CA ALA A 899 -4.11 -0.91 -5.84
C ALA A 899 -3.09 0.01 -5.13
N LEU A 900 -2.20 -0.55 -4.30
CA LEU A 900 -1.09 0.20 -3.69
C LEU A 900 -0.07 0.68 -4.73
N CYS A 901 0.22 -0.13 -5.76
CA CYS A 901 1.07 0.31 -6.88
C CYS A 901 0.43 1.48 -7.65
N ALA A 902 -0.89 1.45 -7.87
CA ALA A 902 -1.60 2.57 -8.49
C ALA A 902 -1.51 3.86 -7.65
N LEU A 903 -1.68 3.77 -6.33
CA LEU A 903 -1.50 4.91 -5.42
C LEU A 903 -0.06 5.44 -5.43
N ALA A 904 0.93 4.55 -5.51
CA ALA A 904 2.33 4.94 -5.63
C ALA A 904 2.58 5.75 -6.90
N GLN A 905 2.09 5.29 -8.06
CA GLN A 905 2.23 6.02 -9.33
C GLN A 905 1.57 7.40 -9.28
N ILE A 906 0.38 7.51 -8.65
CA ILE A 906 -0.29 8.80 -8.47
C ILE A 906 0.54 9.73 -7.57
N SER A 907 1.12 9.23 -6.48
CA SER A 907 2.03 10.02 -5.63
C SER A 907 3.30 10.45 -6.38
N LEU A 908 3.86 9.59 -7.24
CA LEU A 908 4.99 9.98 -8.10
C LEU A 908 4.64 11.12 -9.05
N GLN A 909 3.44 11.10 -9.65
CA GLN A 909 2.95 12.19 -10.50
C GLN A 909 2.74 13.51 -9.73
N LYS A 910 2.51 13.43 -8.42
CA LYS A 910 2.40 14.58 -7.53
C LYS A 910 3.73 15.01 -6.92
N ASN A 911 4.86 14.43 -7.35
CA ASN A 911 6.19 14.64 -6.77
C ASN A 911 6.29 14.24 -5.27
N GLU A 912 5.45 13.33 -4.79
CA GLU A 912 5.45 12.81 -3.42
C GLU A 912 6.27 11.51 -3.31
N ALA A 913 7.57 11.57 -3.62
CA ALA A 913 8.42 10.37 -3.74
C ALA A 913 8.48 9.50 -2.47
N ASN A 914 8.50 10.11 -1.28
CA ASN A 914 8.50 9.38 -0.01
C ASN A 914 7.20 8.60 0.22
N GLN A 915 6.07 9.19 -0.14
CA GLN A 915 4.77 8.53 0.00
C GLN A 915 4.61 7.39 -1.02
N ALA A 916 5.06 7.61 -2.26
CA ALA A 916 5.12 6.56 -3.26
C ALA A 916 5.98 5.37 -2.80
N ARG A 917 7.14 5.64 -2.18
CA ARG A 917 8.00 4.62 -1.59
C ARG A 917 7.26 3.81 -0.52
N THR A 918 6.58 4.46 0.41
CA THR A 918 5.82 3.76 1.46
C THR A 918 4.71 2.87 0.89
N PHE A 919 4.02 3.33 -0.16
CA PHE A 919 3.01 2.50 -0.83
C PHE A 919 3.61 1.28 -1.53
N LEU A 920 4.75 1.42 -2.21
CA LEU A 920 5.45 0.31 -2.86
C LEU A 920 6.00 -0.70 -1.86
N GLU A 921 6.59 -0.24 -0.75
CA GLU A 921 7.02 -1.11 0.35
C GLU A 921 5.85 -1.90 0.92
N THR A 922 4.73 -1.22 1.17
CA THR A 922 3.51 -1.88 1.67
C THR A 922 2.95 -2.88 0.65
N ALA A 923 3.06 -2.59 -0.65
CA ALA A 923 2.64 -3.51 -1.71
C ALA A 923 3.49 -4.80 -1.72
N ILE A 924 4.82 -4.66 -1.60
CA ILE A 924 5.77 -5.78 -1.52
C ILE A 924 5.55 -6.61 -0.25
N ASP A 925 5.33 -5.95 0.90
CA ASP A 925 5.07 -6.66 2.16
C ASP A 925 3.74 -7.43 2.12
N ARG A 926 2.74 -6.93 1.38
CA ARG A 926 1.43 -7.57 1.22
C ARG A 926 1.45 -8.72 0.22
N ASP A 927 2.13 -8.54 -0.90
CA ASP A 927 2.35 -9.54 -1.93
C ASP A 927 3.78 -9.45 -2.47
N PRO A 928 4.71 -10.26 -1.93
CA PRO A 928 6.09 -10.29 -2.38
C PRO A 928 6.24 -10.66 -3.87
N LEU A 929 5.18 -11.20 -4.48
CA LEU A 929 5.15 -11.65 -5.88
C LEU A 929 4.66 -10.57 -6.84
N CYS A 930 4.31 -9.38 -6.35
CA CYS A 930 3.86 -8.28 -7.19
C CYS A 930 5.03 -7.71 -8.00
N ALA A 931 5.29 -8.26 -9.18
CA ALA A 931 6.37 -7.84 -10.08
C ALA A 931 6.31 -6.34 -10.45
N VAL A 932 5.09 -5.79 -10.49
CA VAL A 932 4.85 -4.37 -10.74
C VAL A 932 5.40 -3.50 -9.61
N ALA A 933 5.16 -3.87 -8.35
CA ALA A 933 5.69 -3.15 -7.19
C ALA A 933 7.22 -3.14 -7.18
N TRP A 934 7.84 -4.29 -7.51
CA TRP A 934 9.29 -4.43 -7.64
C TRP A 934 9.86 -3.59 -8.78
N SER A 935 9.17 -3.49 -9.90
CA SER A 935 9.60 -2.59 -10.97
C SER A 935 9.58 -1.14 -10.54
N ASP A 936 8.46 -0.69 -9.99
CA ASP A 936 8.24 0.71 -9.68
C ASP A 936 9.16 1.19 -8.56
N ILE A 937 9.46 0.33 -7.59
CA ILE A 937 10.42 0.66 -6.52
C ILE A 937 11.84 0.72 -7.07
N THR A 938 12.17 -0.11 -8.06
CA THR A 938 13.49 -0.09 -8.71
C THR A 938 13.67 1.19 -9.53
N ASP A 939 12.67 1.59 -10.32
CA ASP A 939 12.66 2.87 -11.05
C ASP A 939 12.82 4.06 -10.09
N LEU A 940 12.13 4.02 -8.93
CA LEU A 940 12.21 5.05 -7.90
C LEU A 940 13.59 5.12 -7.23
N ILE A 941 14.22 3.96 -6.99
CA ILE A 941 15.58 3.88 -6.42
C ILE A 941 16.61 4.39 -7.42
N GLN A 942 16.50 4.01 -8.70
CA GLN A 942 17.37 4.50 -9.76
C GLN A 942 17.30 6.03 -9.86
N LYS A 943 16.09 6.61 -9.83
CA LYS A 943 15.89 8.07 -9.84
C LYS A 943 16.42 8.77 -8.58
N SER A 944 16.50 8.08 -7.44
CA SER A 944 16.99 8.67 -6.17
C SER A 944 18.48 8.42 -5.90
N ALA A 945 19.18 7.65 -6.76
CA ALA A 945 20.61 7.31 -6.65
C ALA A 945 21.06 6.74 -5.27
N SER A 946 20.13 6.18 -4.48
CA SER A 946 20.42 5.71 -3.12
C SER A 946 20.90 4.25 -3.10
N ALA A 947 22.21 4.04 -3.10
CA ALA A 947 22.85 2.72 -3.04
C ALA A 947 22.45 1.89 -1.80
N THR A 948 22.24 2.55 -0.65
CA THR A 948 21.82 1.87 0.60
C THR A 948 20.40 1.32 0.50
N ALA A 949 19.51 2.05 -0.15
CA ALA A 949 18.16 1.58 -0.43
C ALA A 949 18.19 0.38 -1.39
N ALA A 950 18.94 0.47 -2.49
CA ALA A 950 19.10 -0.61 -3.46
C ALA A 950 19.53 -1.93 -2.80
N ARG A 951 20.53 -1.88 -1.90
CA ARG A 951 21.01 -3.07 -1.15
C ARG A 951 19.93 -3.68 -0.26
N SER A 952 19.17 -2.85 0.47
CA SER A 952 18.09 -3.32 1.35
C SER A 952 17.01 -4.07 0.55
N TYR A 953 16.62 -3.54 -0.61
CA TYR A 953 15.58 -4.15 -1.44
C TYR A 953 16.06 -5.38 -2.20
N LEU A 954 17.31 -5.41 -2.67
CA LEU A 954 17.91 -6.63 -3.21
C LEU A 954 17.89 -7.77 -2.20
N ARG A 955 18.30 -7.50 -0.95
CA ARG A 955 18.26 -8.50 0.12
C ARG A 955 16.83 -8.98 0.40
N ARG A 956 15.84 -8.09 0.44
CA ARG A 956 14.43 -8.48 0.60
C ARG A 956 13.89 -9.28 -0.59
N GLY A 957 14.29 -8.95 -1.81
CA GLY A 957 13.88 -9.65 -3.03
C GLY A 957 14.44 -11.07 -3.09
N VAL A 958 15.72 -11.23 -2.75
CA VAL A 958 16.37 -12.55 -2.63
C VAL A 958 15.70 -13.38 -1.54
N GLN A 959 15.45 -12.81 -0.36
CA GLN A 959 14.72 -13.51 0.71
C GLN A 959 13.29 -13.92 0.31
N ALA A 960 12.61 -13.12 -0.52
CA ALA A 960 11.27 -13.45 -1.01
C ALA A 960 11.29 -14.63 -2.01
N LEU A 961 12.33 -14.69 -2.86
CA LEU A 961 12.59 -15.81 -3.78
C LEU A 961 12.96 -17.09 -3.03
N GLU A 962 13.86 -17.01 -2.05
CA GLU A 962 14.26 -18.15 -1.20
C GLU A 962 13.08 -18.76 -0.44
N ARG A 963 12.16 -17.92 0.05
CA ARG A 963 10.94 -18.38 0.75
C ARG A 963 9.91 -19.03 -0.17
N ASN A 964 10.03 -18.87 -1.49
CA ASN A 964 9.07 -19.39 -2.47
C ASN A 964 9.80 -20.06 -3.65
N PRO A 965 10.48 -21.20 -3.44
CA PRO A 965 11.34 -21.83 -4.44
C PRO A 965 10.60 -22.32 -5.68
N THR A 966 9.27 -22.53 -5.60
CA THR A 966 8.41 -22.84 -6.76
C THR A 966 8.36 -21.71 -7.80
N LEU A 967 8.85 -20.52 -7.44
CA LEU A 967 8.98 -19.42 -8.39
C LEU A 967 10.14 -19.62 -9.35
N LEU A 968 11.19 -20.39 -9.02
CA LEU A 968 12.37 -20.53 -9.90
C LEU A 968 12.04 -21.20 -11.25
N ASP A 969 10.98 -22.01 -11.31
CA ASP A 969 10.67 -22.90 -12.44
C ASP A 969 9.62 -22.35 -13.46
N GLY A 970 9.38 -21.03 -13.56
CA GLY A 970 8.35 -20.50 -14.49
C GLY A 970 8.53 -19.07 -15.01
N THR A 971 7.71 -18.68 -16.01
CA THR A 971 7.75 -17.38 -16.71
C THR A 971 7.61 -16.15 -15.80
N ARG A 972 6.98 -16.29 -14.63
CA ARG A 972 6.91 -15.23 -13.61
C ARG A 972 8.23 -15.00 -12.86
N SER A 973 9.14 -15.99 -12.84
CA SER A 973 10.49 -15.88 -12.26
C SER A 973 11.39 -15.00 -13.11
N GLY A 974 11.38 -15.21 -14.43
CA GLY A 974 12.27 -14.49 -15.35
C GLY A 974 12.07 -12.98 -15.28
N ALA A 975 10.82 -12.52 -15.17
CA ALA A 975 10.52 -11.09 -15.03
C ALA A 975 11.00 -10.49 -13.70
N LEU A 976 10.90 -11.24 -12.59
CA LEU A 976 11.36 -10.80 -11.27
C LEU A 976 12.90 -10.84 -11.19
N GLN A 977 13.52 -11.93 -11.66
CA GLN A 977 14.98 -12.11 -11.72
C GLN A 977 15.64 -11.05 -12.61
N TYR A 978 15.08 -10.81 -13.79
CA TYR A 978 15.56 -9.75 -14.69
C TYR A 978 15.47 -8.37 -14.01
N ARG A 979 14.35 -8.05 -13.35
CA ARG A 979 14.20 -6.74 -12.69
C ARG A 979 15.06 -6.59 -11.43
N LEU A 980 15.30 -7.66 -10.67
CA LEU A 980 16.29 -7.68 -9.59
C LEU A 980 17.72 -7.53 -10.14
N GLY A 981 18.02 -8.12 -11.31
CA GLY A 981 19.26 -7.90 -12.04
C GLY A 981 19.44 -6.44 -12.47
N VAL A 982 18.39 -5.80 -12.99
CA VAL A 982 18.37 -4.36 -13.33
C VAL A 982 18.57 -3.49 -12.08
N ALA A 983 17.94 -3.84 -10.95
CA ALA A 983 18.17 -3.15 -9.68
C ALA A 983 19.63 -3.26 -9.18
N ALA A 984 20.24 -4.44 -9.34
CA ALA A 984 21.65 -4.67 -9.04
C ALA A 984 22.59 -3.94 -9.99
N SER A 985 22.20 -3.81 -11.27
CA SER A 985 22.98 -3.08 -12.28
C SER A 985 23.13 -1.59 -11.96
N GLY A 986 22.08 -0.97 -11.37
CA GLY A 986 22.07 0.44 -10.95
C GLY A 986 22.99 0.78 -9.76
N ILE A 987 23.67 -0.20 -9.17
CA ILE A 987 24.77 0.03 -8.22
C ILE A 987 26.02 0.40 -9.04
N ASN A 988 26.25 1.70 -9.26
CA ASN A 988 27.39 2.20 -10.05
C ASN A 988 28.77 2.01 -9.38
N ASP A 989 28.82 1.59 -8.12
CA ASP A 989 30.08 1.34 -7.42
C ASP A 989 30.58 -0.10 -7.65
N ALA A 990 31.64 -0.23 -8.45
CA ALA A 990 32.30 -1.50 -8.74
C ALA A 990 32.87 -2.19 -7.49
N GLN A 991 33.23 -1.44 -6.43
CA GLN A 991 33.67 -2.03 -5.16
C GLN A 991 32.50 -2.64 -4.39
N SER A 992 31.33 -1.99 -4.42
CA SER A 992 30.10 -2.50 -3.82
C SER A 992 29.64 -3.81 -4.48
N LYS A 993 29.70 -3.91 -5.81
CA LYS A 993 29.39 -5.14 -6.56
C LYS A 993 30.36 -6.28 -6.19
N ARG A 994 31.67 -6.03 -6.17
CA ARG A 994 32.68 -7.05 -5.77
C ARG A 994 32.55 -7.50 -4.31
N ARG A 995 32.13 -6.62 -3.39
CA ARG A 995 31.91 -6.98 -1.97
C ARG A 995 30.68 -7.87 -1.77
N LEU A 996 29.63 -7.70 -2.60
CA LEU A 996 28.42 -8.52 -2.57
C LEU A 996 28.70 -9.94 -3.09
N ASP A 997 29.42 -10.07 -4.21
CA ASP A 997 29.86 -11.38 -4.74
C ASP A 997 30.78 -12.11 -3.76
N LYS A 998 31.77 -11.42 -3.16
CA LYS A 998 32.70 -12.03 -2.19
C LYS A 998 32.03 -12.53 -0.91
N ARG A 999 30.84 -12.04 -0.56
CA ARG A 999 30.08 -12.47 0.62
C ARG A 999 29.07 -13.58 0.32
N GLY A 1000 28.93 -14.00 -0.95
CA GLY A 1000 27.94 -15.00 -1.35
C GLY A 1000 26.49 -14.51 -1.20
N GLU A 1001 26.27 -13.19 -1.18
CA GLU A 1001 24.92 -12.60 -0.99
C GLU A 1001 24.10 -12.53 -2.29
N ILE A 1002 24.69 -12.89 -3.43
CA ILE A 1002 24.03 -12.97 -4.74
C ILE A 1002 23.98 -14.45 -5.16
N PRO A 1003 22.79 -15.03 -5.41
CA PRO A 1003 22.67 -16.38 -5.94
C PRO A 1003 23.38 -16.53 -7.29
N PRO A 1004 24.09 -17.65 -7.55
CA PRO A 1004 24.93 -17.83 -8.75
C PRO A 1004 24.18 -17.66 -10.08
N ASP A 1005 22.89 -17.98 -10.12
CA ASP A 1005 22.04 -17.79 -11.30
C ASP A 1005 21.75 -16.31 -11.58
N LEU A 1006 21.73 -15.47 -10.54
CA LEU A 1006 21.58 -14.01 -10.65
C LEU A 1006 22.92 -13.34 -11.01
N SER A 1007 24.05 -13.87 -10.55
CA SER A 1007 25.40 -13.41 -10.92
C SER A 1007 25.64 -13.49 -12.43
N ARG A 1008 25.20 -14.59 -13.06
CA ARG A 1008 25.26 -14.81 -14.51
C ARG A 1008 24.43 -13.80 -15.32
N LEU A 1009 23.29 -13.38 -14.78
CA LEU A 1009 22.41 -12.37 -15.37
C LEU A 1009 22.96 -10.94 -15.26
N ILE A 1010 23.81 -10.66 -14.26
CA ILE A 1010 24.39 -9.32 -13.99
C ILE A 1010 25.70 -9.10 -14.79
N GLY A 1011 26.24 -10.14 -15.43
CA GLY A 1011 27.46 -10.04 -16.27
C GLY A 1011 28.74 -9.81 -15.47
N THR A 1012 28.83 -10.27 -14.22
CA THR A 1012 30.05 -10.16 -13.41
C THR A 1012 31.12 -11.19 -13.77
N ASP A 1013 30.75 -12.27 -14.47
CA ASP A 1013 31.68 -13.24 -15.03
C ASP A 1013 32.17 -12.79 -16.41
N ARG A 1014 33.32 -12.11 -16.43
CA ARG A 1014 34.10 -11.94 -17.67
C ARG A 1014 34.83 -13.25 -17.97
N PRO A 1015 34.69 -13.88 -19.15
CA PRO A 1015 35.66 -14.88 -19.58
C PRO A 1015 37.01 -14.16 -19.83
N PRO A 1016 38.15 -14.84 -19.66
CA PRO A 1016 39.44 -14.26 -20.00
C PRO A 1016 39.56 -14.17 -21.52
N GLY A 1017 39.39 -12.96 -22.08
CA GLY A 1017 39.80 -12.60 -23.44
C GLY A 1017 38.71 -12.59 -24.51
N GLY A 1018 38.63 -11.48 -25.26
CA GLY A 1018 37.85 -11.33 -26.49
C GLY A 1018 36.92 -10.12 -26.48
N GLY A 1019 37.22 -9.13 -27.33
CA GLY A 1019 36.60 -7.79 -27.49
C GLY A 1019 35.10 -7.67 -27.34
#